data_AF-A0A418WDX3-F1
#
_entry.id   AF-A0A418WDX3-F1
#
_cell.length_a   1.000
_cell.length_b   1.000
_cell.length_c   1.000
_cell.angle_alpha   90.00
_cell.angle_beta   90.00
_cell.angle_gamma   90.00
#
_symmetry.space_group_name_H-M   'P 1'
#
loop_
_entity.id
_entity.type
_entity.pdbx_description
1 polymer ?
#
loop_
_entity_poly.entity_id
_entity_poly.type
_entity_poly.pdbx_seq_one_letter_code
_entity_poly.pdbx_strand_id
1 'polypeptide(L)'
;MTIDQQAENEKVRVLAANTTQAALGALDWFGANPDKLRQDEAALRRDFRRYVVGARKLEVAATRPMCVSVFGPSQAGKSYLISALARKGTDRLMAVFEDRELDFVAELNPEGGQEATGVVTRFTMKGRPAPKGKPVALRLLSQTDVVKIIGNAYYSDFNLEDEEPPGPRELAELITKLEPRAAAGPVDILTPEDIYDLQEYFEKYFKPQAGIRALAASYWARAAELAPRLGLTDRAELFAAIWNFIPDFTRLYLRLAQGLERLGHAGEAWVGIEALVPRETSIIDVRTLGELGQDNAAAGTLTLVTKDGRQAQLARSEVTALIAELTIVMRDQPWPFFDHTDLLDFPGARSRENFPDPRGFLEQAGALRSVYLRGKVAYLFERYCAERELTAMLLCIGPSNQEVRTLPAMVKDWIDATHGASPQERERQENALFLILTKFDQEFEEKAGQAASTEGRWTIRLNASLLDFFGKAHDWPRNWTPGKPFDNTYWLRNPNFVAKHILDYGADGGEAGIRPSEAERIARAKSEFLSNEAARAHFRDPEKAWDEAFRLNDGGISYLAASLAPVCNPAIKRRQIEEQLRSLRHAMSERLGRYHVSGDLAEELEKRRAAARACGRRLVACAGDQKFGLLLRALHIRPEALIDLYYRVESNAPAEADAPAGAKSANGGRPWAGGRMRSR
;
A
#
# COMPACT_ATOMS: atom_id res chain seq x y z
N MET A 1 -2.72 -5.48 -37.03
CA MET A 1 -2.53 -6.68 -36.21
C MET A 1 -2.86 -6.30 -34.78
N THR A 2 -3.93 -6.86 -34.22
CA THR A 2 -4.30 -6.63 -32.81
C THR A 2 -3.27 -7.31 -31.93
N ILE A 3 -2.55 -6.56 -31.09
CA ILE A 3 -1.57 -7.12 -30.16
C ILE A 3 -2.32 -8.00 -29.16
N ASP A 4 -1.91 -9.27 -29.04
CA ASP A 4 -2.39 -10.15 -27.98
C ASP A 4 -1.82 -9.68 -26.63
N GLN A 5 -2.64 -8.92 -25.89
CA GLN A 5 -2.26 -8.36 -24.61
C GLN A 5 -1.94 -9.43 -23.57
N GLN A 6 -2.58 -10.60 -23.64
CA GLN A 6 -2.34 -11.69 -22.69
C GLN A 6 -0.97 -12.33 -22.94
N ALA A 7 -0.62 -12.58 -24.20
CA ALA A 7 0.70 -13.11 -24.56
C ALA A 7 1.84 -12.16 -24.15
N GLU A 8 1.68 -10.85 -24.34
CA GLU A 8 2.68 -9.86 -23.91
C GLU A 8 2.81 -9.78 -22.38
N ASN A 9 1.70 -9.84 -21.65
CA ASN A 9 1.72 -9.88 -20.19
C ASN A 9 2.42 -11.14 -19.66
N GLU A 10 2.21 -12.28 -20.34
CA GLU A 10 2.84 -13.55 -19.98
C GLU A 10 4.37 -13.51 -20.14
N LYS A 11 4.90 -12.84 -21.19
CA LYS A 11 6.35 -12.65 -21.36
C LYS A 11 6.96 -11.91 -20.17
N VAL A 12 6.34 -10.83 -19.73
CA VAL A 12 6.81 -10.04 -18.57
C VAL A 12 6.69 -10.84 -17.28
N ARG A 13 5.60 -11.60 -17.11
CA ARG A 13 5.42 -12.51 -15.96
C ARG A 13 6.54 -13.55 -15.89
N VAL A 14 6.86 -14.21 -17.01
CA VAL A 14 7.95 -15.19 -17.10
C VAL A 14 9.30 -14.54 -16.76
N LEU A 15 9.56 -13.32 -17.21
CA LEU A 15 10.77 -12.59 -16.86
C LEU A 15 10.88 -12.29 -15.36
N ALA A 16 9.77 -11.91 -14.73
CA ALA A 16 9.69 -11.72 -13.28
C ALA A 16 9.91 -13.04 -12.53
N ALA A 17 9.26 -14.12 -12.95
CA ALA A 17 9.44 -15.45 -12.38
C ALA A 17 10.91 -15.91 -12.46
N ASN A 18 11.57 -15.73 -13.60
CA ASN A 18 13.00 -16.04 -13.77
C ASN A 18 13.89 -15.21 -12.84
N THR A 19 13.54 -13.95 -12.61
CA THR A 19 14.25 -13.07 -11.66
C THR A 19 14.09 -13.57 -10.22
N THR A 20 12.87 -13.98 -9.84
CA THR A 20 12.59 -14.64 -8.56
C THR A 20 13.43 -15.90 -8.38
N GLN A 21 13.45 -16.78 -9.38
CA GLN A 21 14.24 -18.02 -9.33
C GLN A 21 15.75 -17.75 -9.21
N ALA A 22 16.27 -16.76 -9.92
CA ALA A 22 17.67 -16.36 -9.79
C ALA A 22 18.00 -15.85 -8.37
N ALA A 23 17.09 -15.10 -7.74
CA ALA A 23 17.27 -14.61 -6.38
C ALA A 23 17.21 -15.76 -5.34
N LEU A 24 16.29 -16.70 -5.51
CA LEU A 24 16.22 -17.92 -4.68
C LEU A 24 17.47 -18.79 -4.84
N GLY A 25 17.94 -19.01 -6.06
CA GLY A 25 19.18 -19.76 -6.32
C GLY A 25 20.42 -19.12 -5.69
N ALA A 26 20.45 -17.78 -5.56
CA ALA A 26 21.50 -17.10 -4.81
C ALA A 26 21.39 -17.37 -3.30
N LEU A 27 20.18 -17.39 -2.72
CA LEU A 27 19.97 -17.76 -1.31
C LEU A 27 20.41 -19.21 -1.03
N ASP A 28 20.12 -20.14 -1.94
CA ASP A 28 20.60 -21.53 -1.85
C ASP A 28 22.13 -21.60 -1.90
N TRP A 29 22.74 -20.85 -2.84
CA TRP A 29 24.20 -20.75 -2.93
C TRP A 29 24.81 -20.17 -1.65
N PHE A 30 24.18 -19.18 -1.02
CA PHE A 30 24.63 -18.63 0.26
C PHE A 30 24.62 -19.68 1.37
N GLY A 31 23.54 -20.46 1.47
CA GLY A 31 23.44 -21.56 2.42
C GLY A 31 24.50 -22.64 2.21
N ALA A 32 24.85 -22.94 0.95
CA ALA A 32 25.88 -23.92 0.61
C ALA A 32 27.32 -23.39 0.75
N ASN A 33 27.54 -22.08 0.86
CA ASN A 33 28.87 -21.47 0.84
C ASN A 33 29.09 -20.40 1.95
N PRO A 34 28.76 -20.67 3.23
CA PRO A 34 28.85 -19.67 4.29
C PRO A 34 30.28 -19.11 4.48
N ASP A 35 31.31 -19.96 4.35
CA ASP A 35 32.72 -19.56 4.52
C ASP A 35 33.21 -18.56 3.46
N LYS A 36 32.60 -18.56 2.27
CA LYS A 36 32.93 -17.62 1.19
C LYS A 36 32.34 -16.23 1.43
N LEU A 37 31.20 -16.18 2.12
CA LEU A 37 30.47 -14.95 2.41
C LEU A 37 30.98 -14.27 3.68
N ARG A 38 31.39 -15.06 4.68
CA ARG A 38 31.88 -14.56 5.98
C ARG A 38 30.88 -13.54 6.57
N GLN A 39 31.36 -12.35 6.91
CA GLN A 39 30.57 -11.27 7.52
C GLN A 39 29.46 -10.69 6.61
N ASP A 40 29.50 -10.95 5.30
CA ASP A 40 28.50 -10.45 4.35
C ASP A 40 27.22 -11.31 4.28
N GLU A 41 27.25 -12.54 4.82
CA GLU A 41 26.20 -13.55 4.63
C GLU A 41 24.81 -13.05 5.05
N ALA A 42 24.68 -12.53 6.27
CA ALA A 42 23.42 -12.04 6.80
C ALA A 42 22.86 -10.86 5.99
N ALA A 43 23.73 -9.92 5.58
CA ALA A 43 23.34 -8.76 4.79
C ALA A 43 22.87 -9.17 3.39
N LEU A 44 23.60 -10.08 2.73
CA LEU A 44 23.24 -10.62 1.43
C LEU A 44 21.94 -11.40 1.48
N ARG A 45 21.76 -12.26 2.48
CA ARG A 45 20.53 -13.03 2.69
C ARG A 45 19.34 -12.09 2.81
N ARG A 46 19.44 -11.05 3.64
CA ARG A 46 18.39 -10.04 3.79
C ARG A 46 18.08 -9.33 2.47
N ASP A 47 19.11 -8.84 1.76
CA ASP A 47 18.92 -8.11 0.50
C ASP A 47 18.28 -9.01 -0.58
N PHE A 48 18.71 -10.25 -0.71
CA PHE A 48 18.16 -11.20 -1.69
C PHE A 48 16.74 -11.64 -1.36
N ARG A 49 16.38 -11.78 -0.08
CA ARG A 49 14.99 -11.99 0.32
C ARG A 49 14.10 -10.82 -0.10
N ARG A 50 14.57 -9.58 0.05
CA ARG A 50 13.86 -8.39 -0.46
C ARG A 50 13.74 -8.40 -1.99
N TYR A 51 14.78 -8.82 -2.71
CA TYR A 51 14.70 -8.97 -4.17
C TYR A 51 13.69 -10.05 -4.59
N VAL A 52 13.58 -11.17 -3.87
CA VAL A 52 12.54 -12.18 -4.08
C VAL A 52 11.15 -11.57 -3.93
N VAL A 53 10.90 -10.84 -2.84
CA VAL A 53 9.62 -10.15 -2.61
C VAL A 53 9.30 -9.18 -3.75
N GLY A 54 10.27 -8.33 -4.13
CA GLY A 54 10.11 -7.38 -5.22
C GLY A 54 9.77 -8.06 -6.56
N ALA A 55 10.49 -9.12 -6.92
CA ALA A 55 10.27 -9.86 -8.16
C ALA A 55 8.91 -10.59 -8.17
N ARG A 56 8.49 -11.21 -7.07
CA ARG A 56 7.16 -11.83 -6.93
C ARG A 56 6.03 -10.81 -7.08
N LYS A 57 6.17 -9.61 -6.50
CA LYS A 57 5.19 -8.53 -6.69
C LYS A 57 5.06 -8.12 -8.15
N LEU A 58 6.19 -8.00 -8.87
CA LEU A 58 6.20 -7.69 -10.29
C LEU A 58 5.61 -8.81 -11.16
N GLU A 59 5.80 -10.07 -10.76
CA GLU A 59 5.17 -11.22 -11.40
C GLU A 59 3.63 -11.15 -11.29
N VAL A 60 3.12 -10.92 -10.07
CA VAL A 60 1.67 -10.74 -9.84
C VAL A 60 1.16 -9.54 -10.63
N ALA A 61 1.86 -8.41 -10.57
CA ALA A 61 1.50 -7.19 -11.28
C ALA A 61 1.35 -7.40 -12.80
N ALA A 62 2.21 -8.22 -13.41
CA ALA A 62 2.16 -8.52 -14.84
C ALA A 62 0.86 -9.27 -15.25
N THR A 63 0.30 -10.08 -14.35
CA THR A 63 -0.95 -10.82 -14.61
C THR A 63 -2.22 -10.00 -14.39
N ARG A 64 -2.11 -8.90 -13.66
CA ARG A 64 -3.25 -8.07 -13.27
C ARG A 64 -3.56 -7.04 -14.37
N PRO A 65 -4.84 -6.76 -14.67
CA PRO A 65 -5.22 -5.67 -15.56
C PRO A 65 -4.63 -4.33 -15.09
N MET A 66 -4.49 -3.38 -16.02
CA MET A 66 -4.24 -2.00 -15.61
C MET A 66 -5.52 -1.40 -15.07
N CYS A 67 -5.40 -0.45 -14.15
CA CYS A 67 -6.56 0.16 -13.53
C CYS A 67 -6.44 1.69 -13.49
N VAL A 68 -7.59 2.34 -13.67
CA VAL A 68 -7.78 3.75 -13.32
C VAL A 68 -8.45 3.77 -11.95
N SER A 69 -7.89 4.51 -11.00
CA SER A 69 -8.55 4.71 -9.71
C SER A 69 -9.28 6.03 -9.64
N VAL A 70 -10.41 6.02 -8.94
CA VAL A 70 -11.07 7.23 -8.44
C VAL A 70 -10.73 7.35 -6.96
N PHE A 71 -10.05 8.43 -6.61
CA PHE A 71 -9.52 8.64 -5.26
C PHE A 71 -9.73 10.08 -4.82
N GLY A 72 -9.70 10.34 -3.51
CA GLY A 72 -9.82 11.67 -2.94
C GLY A 72 -10.98 11.86 -1.96
N PRO A 73 -11.03 13.04 -1.32
CA PRO A 73 -11.92 13.37 -0.21
C PRO A 73 -13.33 13.74 -0.67
N SER A 74 -13.55 14.08 -1.94
CA SER A 74 -14.89 14.43 -2.44
C SER A 74 -15.75 13.17 -2.69
N GLN A 75 -16.33 12.59 -1.64
CA GLN A 75 -17.07 11.32 -1.74
C GLN A 75 -18.25 11.39 -2.72
N ALA A 76 -19.06 12.47 -2.67
CA ALA A 76 -20.13 12.69 -3.65
C ALA A 76 -19.60 12.84 -5.09
N GLY A 77 -18.47 13.53 -5.25
CA GLY A 77 -17.82 13.70 -6.54
C GLY A 77 -17.27 12.38 -7.11
N LYS A 78 -16.67 11.54 -6.25
CA LYS A 78 -16.20 10.20 -6.62
C LYS A 78 -17.34 9.29 -7.05
N SER A 79 -18.40 9.22 -6.24
CA SER A 79 -19.58 8.39 -6.53
C SER A 79 -20.21 8.76 -7.87
N TYR A 80 -20.39 10.06 -8.11
CA TYR A 80 -20.85 10.55 -9.42
C TYR A 80 -19.88 10.18 -10.54
N LEU A 81 -18.58 10.45 -10.38
CA LEU A 81 -17.57 10.16 -11.39
C LEU A 81 -17.50 8.68 -11.76
N ILE A 82 -17.55 7.78 -10.76
CA ILE A 82 -17.63 6.33 -10.98
C ILE A 82 -18.88 6.00 -11.80
N SER A 83 -20.05 6.45 -11.36
CA SER A 83 -21.31 6.15 -12.05
C SER A 83 -21.34 6.67 -13.48
N ALA A 84 -20.73 7.83 -13.73
CA ALA A 84 -20.73 8.49 -15.03
C ALA A 84 -19.67 7.94 -15.99
N LEU A 85 -18.49 7.54 -15.51
CA LEU A 85 -17.47 6.88 -16.33
C LEU A 85 -17.81 5.41 -16.63
N ALA A 86 -18.51 4.73 -15.70
CA ALA A 86 -18.84 3.32 -15.80
C ALA A 86 -20.16 3.05 -16.54
N ARG A 87 -20.93 4.06 -16.93
CA ARG A 87 -22.18 3.92 -17.70
C ARG A 87 -21.98 4.24 -19.18
N LYS A 88 -22.77 3.60 -20.04
CA LYS A 88 -22.83 3.93 -21.47
C LYS A 88 -23.74 5.14 -21.68
N GLY A 89 -23.16 6.26 -22.14
CA GLY A 89 -23.92 7.50 -22.36
C GLY A 89 -24.62 7.99 -21.08
N THR A 90 -25.95 8.10 -21.14
CA THR A 90 -26.80 8.54 -20.02
C THR A 90 -27.52 7.40 -19.30
N ASP A 91 -27.24 6.13 -19.64
CA ASP A 91 -27.93 4.97 -19.09
C ASP A 91 -27.58 4.72 -17.61
N ARG A 92 -28.27 3.78 -16.96
CA ARG A 92 -27.94 3.35 -15.59
C ARG A 92 -26.73 2.42 -15.59
N LEU A 93 -25.92 2.48 -14.53
CA LEU A 93 -24.81 1.54 -14.32
C LEU A 93 -25.37 0.19 -13.86
N MET A 94 -25.49 -0.75 -14.80
CA MET A 94 -26.00 -2.09 -14.53
C MET A 94 -24.87 -3.09 -14.26
N ALA A 95 -24.95 -3.78 -13.13
CA ALA A 95 -24.05 -4.83 -12.70
C ALA A 95 -24.64 -6.22 -12.98
N VAL A 96 -23.83 -7.13 -13.50
CA VAL A 96 -24.25 -8.50 -13.86
C VAL A 96 -23.71 -9.51 -12.84
N PHE A 97 -24.62 -10.32 -12.28
CA PHE A 97 -24.34 -11.40 -11.33
C PHE A 97 -25.08 -12.67 -11.76
N GLU A 98 -24.37 -13.59 -12.43
CA GLU A 98 -25.01 -14.73 -13.11
C GLU A 98 -26.15 -14.24 -14.03
N ASP A 99 -27.39 -14.65 -13.76
CA ASP A 99 -28.58 -14.31 -14.56
C ASP A 99 -29.30 -13.03 -14.07
N ARG A 100 -28.73 -12.32 -13.08
CA ARG A 100 -29.32 -11.11 -12.50
C ARG A 100 -28.59 -9.86 -12.96
N GLU A 101 -29.36 -8.83 -13.32
CA GLU A 101 -28.88 -7.47 -13.52
C GLU A 101 -29.39 -6.58 -12.37
N LEU A 102 -28.51 -5.79 -11.77
CA LEU A 102 -28.83 -4.88 -10.67
C LEU A 102 -28.31 -3.49 -10.97
N ASP A 103 -29.09 -2.46 -10.65
CA ASP A 103 -28.66 -1.07 -10.72
C ASP A 103 -27.65 -0.82 -9.58
N PHE A 104 -26.38 -0.58 -9.93
CA PHE A 104 -25.34 -0.41 -8.93
C PHE A 104 -25.63 0.76 -7.99
N VAL A 105 -26.14 1.87 -8.51
CA VAL A 105 -26.35 3.09 -7.72
C VAL A 105 -27.57 2.93 -6.82
N ALA A 106 -28.65 2.33 -7.34
CA ALA A 106 -29.90 2.22 -6.59
C ALA A 106 -29.92 1.02 -5.61
N GLU A 107 -29.33 -0.12 -5.98
CA GLU A 107 -29.53 -1.40 -5.28
C GLU A 107 -28.30 -1.90 -4.52
N LEU A 108 -27.08 -1.47 -4.89
CA LEU A 108 -25.83 -2.02 -4.33
C LEU A 108 -25.02 -1.01 -3.53
N ASN A 109 -24.88 0.21 -4.07
CA ASN A 109 -24.11 1.26 -3.43
C ASN A 109 -24.81 1.69 -2.13
N PRO A 110 -24.12 1.69 -0.97
CA PRO A 110 -24.75 2.05 0.29
C PRO A 110 -25.29 3.48 0.29
N GLU A 111 -26.41 3.71 0.97
CA GLU A 111 -26.93 5.07 1.19
C GLU A 111 -26.11 5.83 2.23
N GLY A 112 -25.75 7.08 1.89
CA GLY A 112 -25.16 8.03 2.82
C GLY A 112 -24.15 8.96 2.16
N GLY A 113 -24.15 10.24 2.58
CA GLY A 113 -23.16 11.24 2.16
C GLY A 113 -21.82 11.16 2.91
N GLN A 114 -21.65 10.18 3.81
CA GLN A 114 -20.38 9.84 4.46
C GLN A 114 -19.77 8.61 3.81
N GLU A 115 -18.48 8.35 4.09
CA GLU A 115 -17.71 7.21 3.57
C GLU A 115 -18.34 5.86 3.93
N ALA A 116 -19.24 5.41 3.07
CA ALA A 116 -20.04 4.22 3.32
C ALA A 116 -19.36 2.93 2.87
N THR A 117 -18.26 2.99 2.09
CA THR A 117 -17.56 1.81 1.56
C THR A 117 -16.25 1.54 2.29
N GLY A 118 -16.03 0.27 2.68
CA GLY A 118 -14.81 -0.20 3.38
C GLY A 118 -13.93 -1.14 2.56
N VAL A 119 -14.24 -1.28 1.27
CA VAL A 119 -13.64 -2.22 0.32
C VAL A 119 -13.41 -1.51 -1.01
N VAL A 120 -12.39 -1.93 -1.77
CA VAL A 120 -12.20 -1.44 -3.15
C VAL A 120 -13.24 -2.10 -4.05
N THR A 121 -13.94 -1.33 -4.87
CA THR A 121 -14.88 -1.87 -5.86
C THR A 121 -14.26 -1.80 -7.24
N ARG A 122 -14.08 -2.95 -7.90
CA ARG A 122 -13.56 -3.06 -9.27
C ARG A 122 -14.69 -3.18 -10.26
N PHE A 123 -14.80 -2.22 -11.16
CA PHE A 123 -15.68 -2.27 -12.32
C PHE A 123 -14.90 -2.76 -13.53
N THR A 124 -15.41 -3.82 -14.17
CA THR A 124 -14.73 -4.46 -15.30
C THR A 124 -15.73 -5.00 -16.32
N MET A 125 -15.31 -5.12 -17.58
CA MET A 125 -16.04 -5.86 -18.60
C MET A 125 -15.80 -7.38 -18.52
N LYS A 126 -14.82 -7.81 -17.71
CA LYS A 126 -14.36 -9.21 -17.67
C LYS A 126 -14.94 -9.94 -16.47
N GLY A 127 -15.94 -10.77 -16.73
CA GLY A 127 -16.43 -11.73 -15.75
C GLY A 127 -15.35 -12.73 -15.33
N ARG A 128 -15.45 -13.22 -14.09
CA ARG A 128 -14.63 -14.32 -13.59
C ARG A 128 -15.46 -15.59 -13.54
N PRO A 129 -14.89 -16.76 -13.88
CA PRO A 129 -15.56 -18.04 -13.63
C PRO A 129 -15.96 -18.12 -12.15
N ALA A 130 -17.25 -18.35 -11.89
CA ALA A 130 -17.82 -18.39 -10.56
C ALA A 130 -18.49 -19.76 -10.31
N PRO A 131 -18.42 -20.31 -9.08
CA PRO A 131 -19.25 -21.45 -8.71
C PRO A 131 -20.74 -21.09 -8.82
N LYS A 132 -21.56 -22.06 -9.25
CA LYS A 132 -23.01 -21.87 -9.42
C LYS A 132 -23.67 -21.41 -8.12
N GLY A 133 -24.47 -20.35 -8.19
CA GLY A 133 -25.15 -19.74 -7.05
C GLY A 133 -24.26 -18.85 -6.18
N LYS A 134 -23.01 -18.61 -6.61
CA LYS A 134 -22.03 -17.75 -5.90
C LYS A 134 -21.45 -16.71 -6.87
N PRO A 135 -22.29 -15.81 -7.43
CA PRO A 135 -21.87 -14.88 -8.48
C PRO A 135 -20.93 -13.77 -8.01
N VAL A 136 -20.83 -13.52 -6.70
CA VAL A 136 -20.08 -12.38 -6.16
C VAL A 136 -18.63 -12.77 -5.93
N ALA A 137 -17.72 -12.28 -6.78
CA ALA A 137 -16.29 -12.54 -6.67
C ALA A 137 -15.60 -11.54 -5.73
N LEU A 138 -14.84 -12.08 -4.78
CA LEU A 138 -14.13 -11.34 -3.74
C LEU A 138 -12.63 -11.62 -3.81
N ARG A 139 -11.82 -10.58 -3.65
CA ARG A 139 -10.39 -10.71 -3.33
C ARG A 139 -10.23 -10.64 -1.82
N LEU A 140 -9.56 -11.61 -1.24
CA LEU A 140 -9.33 -11.69 0.20
C LEU A 140 -7.99 -11.04 0.58
N LEU A 141 -7.95 -10.51 1.79
CA LEU A 141 -6.73 -10.12 2.48
C LEU A 141 -5.94 -11.38 2.88
N SER A 142 -4.62 -11.32 2.82
CA SER A 142 -3.74 -12.34 3.39
C SER A 142 -3.63 -12.19 4.91
N GLN A 143 -3.05 -13.17 5.59
CA GLN A 143 -2.76 -13.04 7.02
C GLN A 143 -1.74 -11.92 7.31
N THR A 144 -0.78 -11.64 6.40
CA THR A 144 0.14 -10.51 6.54
C THR A 144 -0.53 -9.17 6.27
N ASP A 145 -1.53 -9.11 5.38
CA ASP A 145 -2.35 -7.92 5.19
C ASP A 145 -3.07 -7.53 6.50
N VAL A 146 -3.61 -8.51 7.23
CA VAL A 146 -4.26 -8.25 8.53
C VAL A 146 -3.27 -7.70 9.55
N VAL A 147 -2.04 -8.23 9.63
CA VAL A 147 -0.97 -7.69 10.48
C VAL A 147 -0.67 -6.22 10.12
N LYS A 148 -0.55 -5.91 8.83
CA LYS A 148 -0.29 -4.54 8.34
C LYS A 148 -1.42 -3.59 8.68
N ILE A 149 -2.68 -4.02 8.57
CA ILE A 149 -3.86 -3.22 8.92
C ILE A 149 -3.87 -2.88 10.41
N ILE A 150 -3.66 -3.90 11.27
CA ILE A 150 -3.68 -3.72 12.72
C ILE A 150 -2.52 -2.84 13.17
N GLY A 151 -1.29 -3.12 12.69
CA GLY A 151 -0.14 -2.29 13.02
C GLY A 151 -0.26 -0.86 12.48
N ASN A 152 -0.85 -0.67 11.29
CA ASN A 152 -1.12 0.65 10.73
C ASN A 152 -2.09 1.44 11.63
N ALA A 153 -3.17 0.81 12.10
CA ALA A 153 -4.08 1.42 13.06
C ALA A 153 -3.36 1.79 14.37
N TYR A 154 -2.56 0.89 14.93
CA TYR A 154 -1.80 1.14 16.15
C TYR A 154 -0.84 2.34 16.02
N TYR A 155 -0.03 2.39 14.97
CA TYR A 155 0.99 3.43 14.80
C TYR A 155 0.49 4.77 14.26
N SER A 156 -0.74 4.81 13.72
CA SER A 156 -1.25 6.01 13.05
C SER A 156 -2.41 6.69 13.75
N ASP A 157 -3.15 5.98 14.62
CA ASP A 157 -4.38 6.49 15.23
C ASP A 157 -4.27 6.67 16.75
N PHE A 158 -3.15 6.27 17.37
CA PHE A 158 -2.90 6.42 18.81
C PHE A 158 -1.70 7.33 19.11
N ASN A 159 -1.78 8.02 20.25
CA ASN A 159 -0.62 8.68 20.84
C ASN A 159 0.24 7.63 21.54
N LEU A 160 1.48 7.45 21.06
CA LEU A 160 2.43 6.46 21.56
C LEU A 160 3.59 7.08 22.36
N GLU A 161 3.52 8.38 22.69
CA GLU A 161 4.58 9.08 23.43
C GLU A 161 4.83 8.47 24.82
N ASP A 162 3.76 8.05 25.50
CA ASP A 162 3.80 7.45 26.84
C ASP A 162 3.81 5.91 26.81
N GLU A 163 3.74 5.29 25.63
CA GLU A 163 3.79 3.83 25.49
C GLU A 163 5.24 3.35 25.51
N GLU A 164 5.58 2.51 26.50
CA GLU A 164 6.88 1.85 26.53
C GLU A 164 6.90 0.74 25.45
N PRO A 165 7.82 0.81 24.47
CA PRO A 165 7.96 -0.23 23.45
C PRO A 165 8.55 -1.51 24.05
N PRO A 166 8.37 -2.68 23.39
CA PRO A 166 8.84 -3.93 23.94
C PRO A 166 10.37 -3.94 24.07
N GLY A 167 10.86 -4.26 25.26
CA GLY A 167 12.28 -4.24 25.58
C GLY A 167 13.04 -5.43 24.96
N PRO A 168 14.38 -5.35 24.77
CA PRO A 168 15.17 -6.46 24.22
C PRO A 168 15.01 -7.77 25.01
N ARG A 169 14.88 -7.69 26.33
CA ARG A 169 14.66 -8.84 27.21
C ARG A 169 13.29 -9.49 26.97
N GLU A 170 12.23 -8.69 26.90
CA GLU A 170 10.87 -9.17 26.65
C GLU A 170 10.77 -9.86 25.28
N LEU A 171 11.38 -9.26 24.25
CA LEU A 171 11.47 -9.87 22.92
C LEU A 171 12.27 -11.19 22.96
N ALA A 172 13.37 -11.26 23.69
CA ALA A 172 14.14 -12.50 23.84
C ALA A 172 13.37 -13.59 24.58
N GLU A 173 12.64 -13.23 25.64
CA GLU A 173 11.77 -14.14 26.39
C GLU A 173 10.63 -14.68 25.52
N LEU A 174 9.99 -13.81 24.71
CA LEU A 174 8.99 -14.22 23.71
C LEU A 174 9.57 -15.25 22.73
N ILE A 175 10.73 -14.98 22.14
CA ILE A 175 11.37 -15.89 21.18
C ILE A 175 11.73 -17.23 21.85
N THR A 176 12.32 -17.19 23.04
CA THR A 176 12.69 -18.39 23.82
C THR A 176 11.47 -19.24 24.17
N LYS A 177 10.34 -18.60 24.46
CA LYS A 177 9.07 -19.26 24.74
C LYS A 177 8.47 -19.97 23.52
N LEU A 178 8.58 -19.35 22.33
CA LEU A 178 7.96 -19.84 21.10
C LEU A 178 8.81 -20.86 20.34
N GLU A 179 10.13 -20.77 20.45
CA GLU A 179 11.07 -21.68 19.78
C GLU A 179 10.79 -23.19 20.00
N PRO A 180 10.52 -23.69 21.23
CA PRO A 180 10.19 -25.10 21.44
C PRO A 180 8.81 -25.51 20.88
N ARG A 181 7.94 -24.55 20.54
CA ARG A 181 6.63 -24.81 19.92
C ARG A 181 6.70 -24.85 18.40
N ALA A 182 7.81 -24.41 17.81
CA ALA A 182 7.99 -24.43 16.36
C ALA A 182 8.24 -25.86 15.86
N ALA A 183 7.43 -26.31 14.91
CA ALA A 183 7.58 -27.61 14.25
C ALA A 183 8.94 -27.70 13.52
N ALA A 184 9.42 -28.91 13.17
CA ALA A 184 10.71 -29.06 12.49
C ALA A 184 10.77 -28.42 11.09
N GLY A 185 9.63 -28.31 10.41
CA GLY A 185 9.47 -27.67 9.12
C GLY A 185 8.27 -26.73 9.09
N PRO A 186 8.05 -26.01 7.96
CA PRO A 186 6.90 -25.13 7.81
C PRO A 186 5.57 -25.89 7.97
N VAL A 187 4.64 -25.32 8.74
CA VAL A 187 3.27 -25.84 8.96
C VAL A 187 2.21 -24.91 8.39
N ASP A 188 2.64 -23.80 7.80
CA ASP A 188 1.81 -22.75 7.22
C ASP A 188 2.31 -22.39 5.81
N ILE A 189 1.52 -21.61 5.07
CA ILE A 189 1.90 -21.08 3.75
C ILE A 189 2.90 -19.92 3.83
N LEU A 190 3.06 -19.28 5.01
CA LEU A 190 3.99 -18.18 5.20
C LEU A 190 5.42 -18.62 4.93
N THR A 191 6.14 -17.74 4.24
CA THR A 191 7.55 -17.86 3.96
C THR A 191 8.34 -16.85 4.78
N PRO A 192 9.65 -17.05 4.98
CA PRO A 192 10.50 -16.01 5.57
C PRO A 192 10.38 -14.67 4.83
N GLU A 193 10.26 -14.71 3.50
CA GLU A 193 10.11 -13.53 2.65
C GLU A 193 8.85 -12.71 2.97
N ASP A 194 7.75 -13.36 3.38
CA ASP A 194 6.54 -12.64 3.82
C ASP A 194 6.77 -11.84 5.11
N ILE A 195 7.68 -12.31 5.98
CA ILE A 195 8.05 -11.59 7.20
C ILE A 195 8.99 -10.42 6.90
N TYR A 196 9.89 -10.55 5.93
CA TYR A 196 10.68 -9.40 5.46
C TYR A 196 9.81 -8.38 4.73
N ASP A 197 8.74 -8.80 4.05
CA ASP A 197 7.76 -7.88 3.49
C ASP A 197 7.01 -7.10 4.58
N LEU A 198 6.66 -7.75 5.70
CA LEU A 198 6.15 -7.07 6.89
C LEU A 198 7.16 -6.07 7.44
N GLN A 199 8.41 -6.49 7.64
CA GLN A 199 9.49 -5.61 8.11
C GLN A 199 9.63 -4.38 7.22
N GLU A 200 9.73 -4.56 5.90
CA GLU A 200 9.89 -3.47 4.94
C GLU A 200 8.68 -2.52 4.94
N TYR A 201 7.46 -3.05 5.08
CA TYR A 201 6.28 -2.22 5.23
C TYR A 201 6.36 -1.34 6.48
N PHE A 202 6.64 -1.91 7.65
CA PHE A 202 6.71 -1.15 8.89
C PHE A 202 7.89 -0.18 8.92
N GLU A 203 9.05 -0.55 8.38
CA GLU A 203 10.19 0.35 8.24
C GLU A 203 9.96 1.45 7.21
N LYS A 204 9.13 1.22 6.18
CA LYS A 204 8.81 2.26 5.20
C LYS A 204 7.89 3.32 5.82
N TYR A 205 6.81 2.90 6.47
CA TYR A 205 5.75 3.81 6.92
C TYR A 205 5.91 4.30 8.36
N PHE A 206 6.61 3.55 9.22
CA PHE A 206 6.62 3.77 10.68
C PHE A 206 8.02 3.75 11.29
N LYS A 207 9.11 3.87 10.50
CA LYS A 207 10.51 3.91 11.00
C LYS A 207 10.76 4.82 12.20
N PRO A 208 10.18 6.04 12.27
CA PRO A 208 10.41 6.95 13.39
C PRO A 208 9.71 6.52 14.68
N GLN A 209 8.85 5.50 14.67
CA GLN A 209 8.17 5.02 15.88
C GLN A 209 9.12 4.19 16.74
N ALA A 210 9.05 4.39 18.06
CA ALA A 210 9.93 3.72 19.01
C ALA A 210 9.78 2.19 18.97
N GLY A 211 8.54 1.69 18.87
CA GLY A 211 8.26 0.26 18.72
C GLY A 211 8.94 -0.36 17.50
N ILE A 212 8.91 0.29 16.33
CA ILE A 212 9.57 -0.22 15.13
C ILE A 212 11.09 -0.27 15.27
N ARG A 213 11.68 0.72 15.93
CA ARG A 213 13.12 0.69 16.25
C ARG A 213 13.47 -0.44 17.21
N ALA A 214 12.63 -0.73 18.19
CA ALA A 214 12.84 -1.83 19.14
C ALA A 214 12.87 -3.20 18.43
N LEU A 215 12.01 -3.40 17.43
CA LEU A 215 11.97 -4.63 16.64
C LEU A 215 13.14 -4.78 15.65
N ALA A 216 13.84 -3.70 15.30
CA ALA A 216 14.83 -3.69 14.22
C ALA A 216 16.09 -4.53 14.49
N ALA A 217 16.44 -4.78 15.76
CA ALA A 217 17.68 -5.45 16.12
C ALA A 217 17.70 -6.95 15.73
N SER A 218 16.79 -7.75 16.28
CA SER A 218 16.80 -9.21 16.09
C SER A 218 15.42 -9.82 15.87
N TYR A 219 14.34 -9.12 16.25
CA TYR A 219 12.98 -9.66 16.19
C TYR A 219 12.61 -10.13 14.78
N TRP A 220 12.79 -9.28 13.75
CA TRP A 220 12.39 -9.64 12.38
C TRP A 220 13.11 -10.86 11.82
N ALA A 221 14.41 -11.00 12.10
CA ALA A 221 15.18 -12.16 11.66
C ALA A 221 14.67 -13.45 12.31
N ARG A 222 14.41 -13.42 13.62
CA ARG A 222 13.87 -14.58 14.35
C ARG A 222 12.42 -14.87 13.99
N ALA A 223 11.61 -13.84 13.78
CA ALA A 223 10.23 -13.98 13.31
C ALA A 223 10.18 -14.63 11.91
N ALA A 224 11.10 -14.28 11.01
CA ALA A 224 11.19 -14.88 9.68
C ALA A 224 11.54 -16.38 9.71
N GLU A 225 12.25 -16.82 10.75
CA GLU A 225 12.58 -18.24 10.96
C GLU A 225 11.45 -19.01 11.64
N LEU A 226 10.78 -18.39 12.63
CA LEU A 226 9.76 -19.04 13.44
C LEU A 226 8.37 -19.01 12.81
N ALA A 227 7.92 -17.88 12.27
CA ALA A 227 6.52 -17.70 11.86
C ALA A 227 6.00 -18.78 10.90
N PRO A 228 6.76 -19.27 9.89
CA PRO A 228 6.34 -20.39 9.03
C PRO A 228 6.14 -21.73 9.76
N ARG A 229 6.83 -21.93 10.89
CA ARG A 229 6.91 -23.18 11.67
C ARG A 229 5.99 -23.19 12.89
N LEU A 230 5.38 -22.06 13.22
CA LEU A 230 4.46 -21.93 14.34
C LEU A 230 3.02 -22.21 13.90
N GLY A 231 2.24 -22.83 14.79
CA GLY A 231 0.79 -22.90 14.66
C GLY A 231 0.15 -21.52 14.78
N LEU A 232 -1.11 -21.39 14.37
CA LEU A 232 -1.78 -20.09 14.26
C LEU A 232 -1.79 -19.28 15.58
N THR A 233 -2.09 -19.92 16.70
CA THR A 233 -2.11 -19.25 18.02
C THR A 233 -0.73 -18.74 18.43
N ASP A 234 0.31 -19.55 18.26
CA ASP A 234 1.68 -19.17 18.60
C ASP A 234 2.21 -18.08 17.66
N ARG A 235 1.81 -18.11 16.38
CA ARG A 235 2.10 -17.05 15.41
C ARG A 235 1.39 -15.73 15.76
N ALA A 236 0.17 -15.78 16.28
CA ALA A 236 -0.50 -14.59 16.82
C ALA A 236 0.27 -13.99 18.01
N GLU A 237 0.78 -14.85 18.90
CA GLU A 237 1.64 -14.44 20.02
C GLU A 237 2.95 -13.78 19.53
N LEU A 238 3.57 -14.34 18.49
CA LEU A 238 4.76 -13.75 17.85
C LEU A 238 4.47 -12.34 17.30
N PHE A 239 3.37 -12.16 16.56
CA PHE A 239 3.03 -10.87 15.95
C PHE A 239 2.52 -9.83 16.96
N ALA A 240 2.14 -10.24 18.17
CA ALA A 240 1.70 -9.33 19.22
C ALA A 240 2.74 -8.24 19.57
N ALA A 241 4.04 -8.54 19.40
CA ALA A 241 5.11 -7.56 19.58
C ALA A 241 5.01 -6.33 18.65
N ILE A 242 4.37 -6.47 17.48
CA ILE A 242 4.20 -5.37 16.51
C ILE A 242 3.25 -4.28 17.02
N TRP A 243 2.28 -4.64 17.86
CA TRP A 243 1.31 -3.71 18.44
C TRP A 243 1.40 -3.69 19.97
N ASN A 244 2.64 -3.78 20.48
CA ASN A 244 2.98 -3.66 21.90
C ASN A 244 2.16 -4.59 22.83
N PHE A 245 1.93 -5.83 22.39
CA PHE A 245 1.20 -6.87 23.13
C PHE A 245 -0.23 -6.49 23.54
N ILE A 246 -0.87 -5.55 22.84
CA ILE A 246 -2.27 -5.18 23.07
C ILE A 246 -3.19 -6.40 22.81
N PRO A 247 -3.91 -6.92 23.83
CA PRO A 247 -4.66 -8.17 23.72
C PRO A 247 -5.77 -8.13 22.66
N ASP A 248 -6.49 -7.02 22.53
CA ASP A 248 -7.62 -6.91 21.60
C ASP A 248 -7.18 -6.97 20.13
N PHE A 249 -6.02 -6.42 19.81
CA PHE A 249 -5.42 -6.56 18.49
C PHE A 249 -4.95 -7.99 18.22
N THR A 250 -4.34 -8.66 19.19
CA THR A 250 -3.94 -10.06 19.05
C THR A 250 -5.15 -10.98 18.85
N ARG A 251 -6.23 -10.75 19.61
CA ARG A 251 -7.50 -11.48 19.50
C ARG A 251 -8.16 -11.24 18.14
N LEU A 252 -8.17 -10.00 17.67
CA LEU A 252 -8.69 -9.64 16.35
C LEU A 252 -7.90 -10.33 15.24
N TYR A 253 -6.56 -10.29 15.29
CA TYR A 253 -5.71 -10.98 14.33
C TYR A 253 -6.03 -12.47 14.29
N LEU A 254 -6.04 -13.13 15.47
CA LEU A 254 -6.31 -14.56 15.58
C LEU A 254 -7.66 -14.93 14.96
N ARG A 255 -8.71 -14.16 15.28
CA ARG A 255 -10.06 -14.38 14.75
C ARG A 255 -10.14 -14.28 13.23
N LEU A 256 -9.56 -13.23 12.66
CA LEU A 256 -9.54 -13.03 11.20
C LEU A 256 -8.67 -14.08 10.49
N ALA A 257 -7.52 -14.41 11.06
CA ALA A 257 -6.62 -15.42 10.51
C ALA A 257 -7.22 -16.84 10.57
N GLN A 258 -8.02 -17.18 11.59
CA GLN A 258 -8.82 -18.42 11.61
C GLN A 258 -9.85 -18.47 10.48
N GLY A 259 -10.47 -17.34 10.14
CA GLY A 259 -11.35 -17.24 8.97
C GLY A 259 -10.61 -17.56 7.66
N LEU A 260 -9.40 -17.02 7.51
CA LEU A 260 -8.54 -17.28 6.36
C LEU A 260 -8.04 -18.74 6.32
N GLU A 261 -7.66 -19.33 7.46
CA GLU A 261 -7.22 -20.73 7.56
C GLU A 261 -8.33 -21.70 7.13
N ARG A 262 -9.58 -21.45 7.53
CA ARG A 262 -10.76 -22.23 7.08
C ARG A 262 -10.98 -22.15 5.57
N LEU A 263 -10.55 -21.06 4.94
CA LEU A 263 -10.57 -20.88 3.47
C LEU A 263 -9.25 -21.35 2.82
N GLY A 264 -8.35 -21.98 3.57
CA GLY A 264 -7.07 -22.44 3.03
C GLY A 264 -6.13 -21.32 2.61
N HIS A 265 -6.30 -20.13 3.19
CA HIS A 265 -5.58 -18.91 2.82
C HIS A 265 -5.71 -18.54 1.33
N ALA A 266 -6.84 -18.87 0.70
CA ALA A 266 -7.11 -18.50 -0.68
C ALA A 266 -7.10 -16.97 -0.85
N GLY A 267 -6.49 -16.47 -1.93
CA GLY A 267 -6.50 -15.05 -2.26
C GLY A 267 -7.83 -14.57 -2.87
N GLU A 268 -8.70 -15.50 -3.27
CA GLU A 268 -9.99 -15.22 -3.91
C GLU A 268 -11.06 -16.19 -3.39
N ALA A 269 -12.27 -15.68 -3.23
CA ALA A 269 -13.44 -16.45 -2.85
C ALA A 269 -14.71 -15.89 -3.51
N TRP A 270 -15.75 -16.71 -3.54
CA TRP A 270 -17.05 -16.38 -4.10
C TRP A 270 -18.13 -16.51 -3.03
N VAL A 271 -19.10 -15.60 -3.07
CA VAL A 271 -20.24 -15.58 -2.16
C VAL A 271 -21.54 -15.40 -2.95
N GLY A 272 -22.67 -15.73 -2.33
CA GLY A 272 -23.97 -15.54 -2.94
C GLY A 272 -24.39 -14.07 -2.91
N ILE A 273 -25.41 -13.73 -3.70
CA ILE A 273 -25.90 -12.36 -3.85
C ILE A 273 -26.46 -11.76 -2.54
N GLU A 274 -26.81 -12.61 -1.56
CA GLU A 274 -27.18 -12.24 -0.20
C GLU A 274 -26.10 -11.46 0.56
N ALA A 275 -24.86 -11.47 0.08
CA ALA A 275 -23.77 -10.64 0.61
C ALA A 275 -23.94 -9.16 0.27
N LEU A 276 -24.64 -8.84 -0.83
CA LEU A 276 -24.81 -7.47 -1.34
C LEU A 276 -26.23 -6.94 -1.16
N VAL A 277 -27.24 -7.83 -1.22
CA VAL A 277 -28.66 -7.47 -1.16
C VAL A 277 -29.32 -8.15 0.05
N PRO A 278 -30.08 -7.41 0.89
CA PRO A 278 -30.39 -5.99 0.78
C PRO A 278 -29.21 -5.09 1.21
N ARG A 279 -29.11 -3.89 0.60
CA ARG A 279 -27.96 -2.98 0.73
C ARG A 279 -27.63 -2.58 2.18
N GLU A 280 -28.62 -2.58 3.06
CA GLU A 280 -28.49 -2.21 4.48
C GLU A 280 -27.63 -3.21 5.26
N THR A 281 -27.51 -4.44 4.76
CA THR A 281 -26.66 -5.50 5.33
C THR A 281 -25.50 -5.85 4.40
N SER A 282 -25.20 -5.02 3.40
CA SER A 282 -24.18 -5.32 2.40
C SER A 282 -22.77 -5.36 3.00
N ILE A 283 -21.94 -6.29 2.52
CA ILE A 283 -20.49 -6.31 2.83
C ILE A 283 -19.73 -5.12 2.23
N ILE A 284 -20.35 -4.35 1.33
CA ILE A 284 -19.80 -3.09 0.84
C ILE A 284 -19.86 -2.02 1.95
N ASP A 285 -20.89 -2.07 2.79
CA ASP A 285 -21.18 -1.05 3.80
C ASP A 285 -20.28 -1.18 5.04
N VAL A 286 -19.59 -0.10 5.40
CA VAL A 286 -18.75 -0.01 6.62
C VAL A 286 -19.54 -0.23 7.92
N ARG A 287 -20.87 -0.07 7.92
CA ARG A 287 -21.76 -0.37 9.05
C ARG A 287 -21.75 -1.86 9.38
N THR A 288 -21.52 -2.72 8.41
CA THR A 288 -21.43 -4.16 8.58
C THR A 288 -20.22 -4.59 9.44
N LEU A 289 -19.21 -3.73 9.59
CA LEU A 289 -18.13 -3.91 10.57
C LEU A 289 -18.57 -3.66 12.03
N GLY A 290 -19.80 -3.21 12.27
CA GLY A 290 -20.40 -2.94 13.59
C GLY A 290 -20.14 -4.01 14.64
N GLU A 291 -20.22 -5.26 14.19
CA GLU A 291 -20.17 -6.46 15.03
C GLU A 291 -18.78 -7.14 15.00
N LEU A 292 -17.75 -6.44 14.48
CA LEU A 292 -16.40 -6.99 14.41
C LEU A 292 -15.86 -7.27 15.81
N GLY A 293 -15.42 -8.52 16.04
CA GLY A 293 -14.89 -8.97 17.33
C GLY A 293 -15.95 -9.53 18.29
N GLN A 294 -17.23 -9.59 17.90
CA GLN A 294 -18.31 -10.14 18.73
C GLN A 294 -18.70 -11.57 18.32
N ASP A 295 -18.97 -12.46 19.28
CA ASP A 295 -19.24 -13.89 19.00
C ASP A 295 -20.65 -14.18 18.47
N ASN A 296 -21.64 -13.31 18.77
CA ASN A 296 -23.04 -13.48 18.36
C ASN A 296 -23.49 -12.31 17.47
N ALA A 297 -22.95 -12.26 16.25
CA ALA A 297 -23.28 -11.25 15.24
C ALA A 297 -24.74 -11.38 14.76
N ALA A 298 -25.55 -10.32 14.87
CA ALA A 298 -26.94 -10.31 14.42
C ALA A 298 -27.06 -10.21 12.89
N ALA A 299 -26.03 -9.70 12.21
CA ALA A 299 -25.98 -9.61 10.74
C ALA A 299 -25.85 -10.96 10.01
N GLY A 300 -25.73 -12.06 10.77
CA GLY A 300 -25.69 -13.43 10.28
C GLY A 300 -24.33 -13.82 9.68
N THR A 301 -24.34 -14.96 8.99
CA THR A 301 -23.14 -15.56 8.39
C THR A 301 -23.27 -15.66 6.87
N LEU A 302 -22.12 -15.70 6.20
CA LEU A 302 -22.02 -15.90 4.76
C LEU A 302 -21.21 -17.18 4.49
N THR A 303 -21.63 -17.95 3.49
CA THR A 303 -20.89 -19.11 3.01
C THR A 303 -20.04 -18.71 1.81
N LEU A 304 -18.73 -18.70 2.03
CA LEU A 304 -17.71 -18.42 1.02
C LEU A 304 -17.24 -19.73 0.41
N VAL A 305 -16.98 -19.71 -0.89
CA VAL A 305 -16.45 -20.84 -1.66
C VAL A 305 -15.16 -20.39 -2.34
N THR A 306 -14.10 -21.15 -2.22
CA THR A 306 -12.81 -20.87 -2.89
C THR A 306 -12.72 -21.58 -4.24
N LYS A 307 -11.70 -21.24 -5.04
CA LYS A 307 -11.52 -21.80 -6.38
C LYS A 307 -11.30 -23.32 -6.38
N ASP A 308 -10.63 -23.84 -5.35
CA ASP A 308 -10.41 -25.26 -5.12
C ASP A 308 -11.60 -25.96 -4.44
N GLY A 309 -12.71 -25.25 -4.23
CA GLY A 309 -13.97 -25.80 -3.74
C GLY A 309 -14.09 -25.88 -2.21
N ARG A 310 -13.12 -25.37 -1.43
CA ARG A 310 -13.28 -25.27 0.03
C ARG A 310 -14.40 -24.30 0.35
N GLN A 311 -15.14 -24.59 1.41
CA GLN A 311 -16.23 -23.76 1.87
C GLN A 311 -16.03 -23.41 3.34
N ALA A 312 -16.28 -22.16 3.69
CA ALA A 312 -16.29 -21.71 5.07
C ALA A 312 -17.47 -20.78 5.32
N GLN A 313 -18.10 -20.95 6.48
CA GLN A 313 -19.12 -20.05 6.98
C GLN A 313 -18.49 -19.06 7.94
N LEU A 314 -18.51 -17.78 7.58
CA LEU A 314 -17.90 -16.68 8.34
C LEU A 314 -18.97 -15.66 8.74
N ALA A 315 -18.78 -14.97 9.87
CA ALA A 315 -19.66 -13.87 10.24
C ALA A 315 -19.57 -12.75 9.19
N ARG A 316 -20.69 -12.09 8.90
CA ARG A 316 -20.70 -11.05 7.86
C ARG A 316 -19.72 -9.90 8.13
N SER A 317 -19.54 -9.53 9.40
CA SER A 317 -18.55 -8.54 9.84
C SER A 317 -17.11 -9.00 9.59
N GLU A 318 -16.81 -10.29 9.78
CA GLU A 318 -15.49 -10.88 9.50
C GLU A 318 -15.22 -10.92 8.00
N VAL A 319 -16.21 -11.28 7.18
CA VAL A 319 -16.09 -11.20 5.71
C VAL A 319 -15.80 -9.77 5.28
N THR A 320 -16.58 -8.82 5.80
CA THR A 320 -16.39 -7.38 5.54
C THR A 320 -15.00 -6.91 5.97
N ALA A 321 -14.44 -7.46 7.05
CA ALA A 321 -13.07 -7.18 7.46
C ALA A 321 -12.05 -7.80 6.49
N LEU A 322 -12.23 -9.05 6.08
CA LEU A 322 -11.29 -9.84 5.27
C LEU A 322 -11.29 -9.54 3.77
N ILE A 323 -12.28 -8.85 3.23
CA ILE A 323 -12.30 -8.52 1.79
C ILE A 323 -11.43 -7.31 1.47
N ALA A 324 -10.57 -7.43 0.45
CA ALA A 324 -9.80 -6.32 -0.09
C ALA A 324 -10.52 -5.66 -1.28
N GLU A 325 -11.18 -6.48 -2.10
CA GLU A 325 -11.80 -6.06 -3.35
C GLU A 325 -13.10 -6.82 -3.60
N LEU A 326 -14.09 -6.13 -4.16
CA LEU A 326 -15.29 -6.69 -4.77
C LEU A 326 -15.26 -6.45 -6.28
N THR A 327 -15.55 -7.47 -7.08
CA THR A 327 -15.69 -7.31 -8.54
C THR A 327 -17.14 -7.06 -8.95
N ILE A 328 -17.36 -6.01 -9.72
CA ILE A 328 -18.61 -5.65 -10.40
C ILE A 328 -18.39 -5.80 -11.90
N VAL A 329 -19.11 -6.73 -12.53
CA VAL A 329 -19.09 -6.89 -13.98
C VAL A 329 -20.12 -5.94 -14.58
N MET A 330 -19.67 -5.01 -15.42
CA MET A 330 -20.54 -4.05 -16.09
C MET A 330 -21.24 -4.71 -17.27
N ARG A 331 -22.55 -4.47 -17.42
CA ARG A 331 -23.32 -5.00 -18.55
C ARG A 331 -22.91 -4.36 -19.88
N ASP A 332 -22.84 -3.04 -19.91
CA ASP A 332 -22.58 -2.26 -21.12
C ASP A 332 -21.18 -1.65 -21.07
N GLN A 333 -20.44 -1.76 -22.17
CA GLN A 333 -19.13 -1.12 -22.31
C GLN A 333 -19.29 0.41 -22.48
N PRO A 334 -18.77 1.23 -21.56
CA PRO A 334 -18.88 2.69 -21.65
C PRO A 334 -17.93 3.31 -22.68
N TRP A 335 -16.68 2.85 -22.67
CA TRP A 335 -15.57 3.39 -23.46
C TRP A 335 -14.70 2.26 -24.00
N PRO A 336 -14.04 2.44 -25.17
CA PRO A 336 -13.19 1.40 -25.76
C PRO A 336 -12.03 0.95 -24.86
N PHE A 337 -11.46 1.84 -24.04
CA PHE A 337 -10.35 1.47 -23.16
C PHE A 337 -10.71 0.42 -22.09
N PHE A 338 -12.00 0.19 -21.82
CA PHE A 338 -12.45 -0.86 -20.90
C PHE A 338 -12.23 -2.29 -21.42
N ASP A 339 -11.78 -2.47 -22.67
CA ASP A 339 -11.32 -3.76 -23.18
C ASP A 339 -10.09 -4.29 -22.41
N HIS A 340 -9.26 -3.38 -21.88
CA HIS A 340 -7.98 -3.72 -21.24
C HIS A 340 -7.70 -2.96 -19.95
N THR A 341 -8.55 -2.01 -19.57
CA THR A 341 -8.44 -1.23 -18.34
C THR A 341 -9.67 -1.42 -17.47
N ASP A 342 -9.47 -1.63 -16.17
CA ASP A 342 -10.55 -1.65 -15.18
C ASP A 342 -10.66 -0.29 -14.46
N LEU A 343 -11.79 -0.03 -13.82
CA LEU A 343 -12.01 1.14 -12.96
C LEU A 343 -12.10 0.70 -11.50
N LEU A 344 -11.37 1.37 -10.62
CA LEU A 344 -11.35 1.11 -9.18
C LEU A 344 -11.97 2.28 -8.42
N ASP A 345 -13.02 2.01 -7.67
CA ASP A 345 -13.51 2.92 -6.64
C ASP A 345 -12.84 2.60 -5.31
N PHE A 346 -12.05 3.55 -4.81
CA PHE A 346 -11.41 3.43 -3.51
C PHE A 346 -12.30 4.00 -2.40
N PRO A 347 -12.30 3.37 -1.22
CA PRO A 347 -12.93 3.96 -0.04
C PRO A 347 -12.37 5.38 0.20
N GLY A 348 -13.20 6.26 0.77
CA GLY A 348 -12.76 7.62 1.12
C GLY A 348 -11.56 7.59 2.08
N ALA A 349 -10.61 8.49 1.87
CA ALA A 349 -9.47 8.59 2.76
C ALA A 349 -9.91 9.26 4.07
N ARG A 350 -9.66 8.59 5.20
CA ARG A 350 -10.03 9.10 6.53
C ARG A 350 -8.93 9.94 7.13
N SER A 351 -9.33 10.98 7.86
CA SER A 351 -8.43 11.66 8.80
C SER A 351 -7.91 10.68 9.83
N ARG A 352 -6.65 10.84 10.23
CA ARG A 352 -6.07 10.09 11.33
C ARG A 352 -6.46 10.72 12.65
N GLU A 353 -6.66 9.87 13.65
CA GLU A 353 -6.92 10.29 15.02
C GLU A 353 -5.63 10.25 15.85
N ASN A 354 -5.70 10.73 17.09
CA ASN A 354 -4.58 10.65 18.03
C ASN A 354 -5.14 10.26 19.40
N PHE A 355 -5.72 9.06 19.48
CA PHE A 355 -6.37 8.56 20.69
C PHE A 355 -5.32 8.34 21.81
N PRO A 356 -5.55 8.86 23.02
CA PRO A 356 -4.72 8.52 24.17
C PRO A 356 -5.03 7.08 24.62
N ASP A 357 -4.06 6.44 25.30
CA ASP A 357 -4.21 5.13 25.94
C ASP A 357 -4.85 4.05 25.02
N PRO A 358 -4.04 3.36 24.19
CA PRO A 358 -4.53 2.33 23.30
C PRO A 358 -5.36 1.24 23.98
N ARG A 359 -5.00 0.85 25.21
CA ARG A 359 -5.66 -0.25 25.92
C ARG A 359 -7.03 0.20 26.42
N GLY A 360 -7.10 1.32 27.14
CA GLY A 360 -8.36 1.86 27.65
C GLY A 360 -9.33 2.28 26.54
N PHE A 361 -8.82 2.78 25.41
CA PHE A 361 -9.68 3.13 24.27
C PHE A 361 -10.35 1.89 23.65
N LEU A 362 -9.62 0.78 23.49
CA LEU A 362 -10.13 -0.43 22.84
C LEU A 362 -11.20 -1.16 23.65
N GLU A 363 -11.31 -0.91 24.96
CA GLU A 363 -12.39 -1.40 25.81
C GLU A 363 -13.74 -0.74 25.49
N GLN A 364 -13.75 0.40 24.81
CA GLN A 364 -14.97 1.14 24.49
C GLN A 364 -15.76 0.47 23.35
N ALA A 365 -17.09 0.51 23.46
CA ALA A 365 -17.97 -0.05 22.45
C ALA A 365 -17.73 0.59 21.07
N GLY A 366 -17.42 -0.24 20.07
CA GLY A 366 -17.19 0.21 18.69
C GLY A 366 -15.79 0.77 18.40
N ALA A 367 -14.91 0.88 19.40
CA ALA A 367 -13.53 1.36 19.23
C ALA A 367 -12.73 0.50 18.25
N LEU A 368 -12.77 -0.82 18.43
CA LEU A 368 -12.05 -1.78 17.58
C LEU A 368 -12.43 -1.65 16.09
N ARG A 369 -13.73 -1.53 15.81
CA ARG A 369 -14.24 -1.27 14.45
C ARG A 369 -13.66 0.03 13.88
N SER A 370 -13.69 1.10 14.67
CA SER A 370 -13.26 2.43 14.23
C SER A 370 -11.80 2.42 13.78
N VAL A 371 -10.90 1.88 14.61
CA VAL A 371 -9.46 1.86 14.30
C VAL A 371 -9.12 0.84 13.21
N TYR A 372 -9.77 -0.33 13.20
CA TYR A 372 -9.55 -1.32 12.14
C TYR A 372 -9.97 -0.77 10.77
N LEU A 373 -11.12 -0.08 10.69
CA LEU A 373 -11.58 0.53 9.44
C LEU A 373 -10.58 1.58 8.92
N ARG A 374 -10.05 2.46 9.78
CA ARG A 374 -9.04 3.47 9.38
C ARG A 374 -7.75 2.79 8.89
N GLY A 375 -7.24 1.82 9.65
CA GLY A 375 -6.08 1.02 9.26
C GLY A 375 -6.29 0.30 7.92
N LYS A 376 -7.48 -0.27 7.72
CA LYS A 376 -7.84 -0.99 6.48
C LYS A 376 -7.88 -0.07 5.27
N VAL A 377 -8.57 1.06 5.38
CA VAL A 377 -8.69 2.03 4.27
C VAL A 377 -7.32 2.57 3.85
N ALA A 378 -6.47 2.92 4.81
CA ALA A 378 -5.11 3.37 4.53
C ALA A 378 -4.29 2.25 3.86
N TYR A 379 -4.32 1.04 4.43
CA TYR A 379 -3.58 -0.10 3.91
C TYR A 379 -4.01 -0.49 2.48
N LEU A 380 -5.31 -0.45 2.16
CA LEU A 380 -5.77 -0.78 0.82
C LEU A 380 -5.15 0.14 -0.24
N PHE A 381 -5.04 1.44 0.02
CA PHE A 381 -4.34 2.33 -0.91
C PHE A 381 -2.85 1.97 -1.04
N GLU A 382 -2.16 1.74 0.07
CA GLU A 382 -0.75 1.37 0.11
C GLU A 382 -0.47 0.05 -0.62
N ARG A 383 -1.35 -0.94 -0.43
CA ARG A 383 -1.31 -2.24 -1.10
C ARG A 383 -1.39 -2.09 -2.61
N TYR A 384 -2.39 -1.36 -3.13
CA TYR A 384 -2.57 -1.23 -4.57
C TYR A 384 -1.47 -0.38 -5.24
N CYS A 385 -0.90 0.58 -4.49
CA CYS A 385 0.35 1.24 -4.90
C CYS A 385 1.51 0.24 -5.01
N ALA A 386 1.69 -0.64 -4.02
CA ALA A 386 2.76 -1.62 -3.98
C ALA A 386 2.60 -2.74 -5.04
N GLU A 387 1.37 -3.13 -5.35
CA GLU A 387 1.03 -4.15 -6.35
C GLU A 387 1.03 -3.62 -7.79
N ARG A 388 1.26 -2.31 -7.99
CA ARG A 388 1.32 -1.66 -9.32
C ARG A 388 0.05 -1.81 -10.15
N GLU A 389 -1.10 -1.90 -9.48
CA GLU A 389 -2.40 -1.91 -10.15
C GLU A 389 -2.90 -0.49 -10.44
N LEU A 390 -2.49 0.49 -9.64
CA LEU A 390 -2.80 1.91 -9.81
C LEU A 390 -1.96 2.55 -10.91
N THR A 391 -2.40 2.39 -12.17
CA THR A 391 -1.70 2.95 -13.33
C THR A 391 -2.07 4.39 -13.65
N ALA A 392 -3.30 4.81 -13.33
CA ALA A 392 -3.75 6.20 -13.43
C ALA A 392 -4.65 6.54 -12.24
N MET A 393 -4.66 7.82 -11.85
CA MET A 393 -5.42 8.31 -10.69
C MET A 393 -6.27 9.53 -11.06
N LEU A 394 -7.58 9.42 -10.86
CA LEU A 394 -8.56 10.49 -10.90
C LEU A 394 -8.76 11.03 -9.49
N LEU A 395 -8.06 12.10 -9.15
CA LEU A 395 -8.02 12.70 -7.82
C LEU A 395 -9.16 13.73 -7.68
N CYS A 396 -10.24 13.34 -7.01
CA CYS A 396 -11.46 14.13 -6.83
C CYS A 396 -11.40 15.06 -5.63
N ILE A 397 -11.32 16.38 -5.88
CA ILE A 397 -11.23 17.43 -4.85
C ILE A 397 -12.48 18.32 -4.88
N GLY A 398 -13.14 18.49 -3.73
CA GLY A 398 -14.32 19.36 -3.56
C GLY A 398 -13.94 20.81 -3.20
N PRO A 399 -14.88 21.78 -3.22
CA PRO A 399 -14.63 23.23 -3.07
C PRO A 399 -14.29 23.73 -1.65
N SER A 400 -14.12 22.84 -0.67
CA SER A 400 -13.83 23.20 0.72
C SER A 400 -12.36 23.02 1.09
N ASN A 401 -11.98 23.46 2.30
CA ASN A 401 -10.74 23.00 2.90
C ASN A 401 -10.78 21.47 3.04
N GLN A 402 -9.66 20.83 2.75
CA GLN A 402 -9.56 19.37 2.79
C GLN A 402 -9.21 18.93 4.22
N GLU A 403 -10.03 18.06 4.80
CA GLU A 403 -9.86 17.59 6.18
C GLU A 403 -8.78 16.49 6.30
N VAL A 404 -8.52 15.78 5.20
CA VAL A 404 -7.61 14.63 5.15
C VAL A 404 -6.15 15.09 5.02
N ARG A 405 -5.49 15.32 6.16
CA ARG A 405 -4.11 15.82 6.22
C ARG A 405 -3.05 14.87 5.65
N THR A 406 -3.33 13.57 5.58
CA THR A 406 -2.41 12.54 5.07
C THR A 406 -2.40 12.45 3.55
N LEU A 407 -3.42 12.97 2.88
CA LEU A 407 -3.61 12.84 1.44
C LEU A 407 -2.44 13.40 0.59
N PRO A 408 -1.83 14.56 0.92
CA PRO A 408 -0.68 15.05 0.17
C PRO A 408 0.50 14.08 0.11
N ALA A 409 0.82 13.44 1.24
CA ALA A 409 1.89 12.45 1.31
C ALA A 409 1.53 11.18 0.51
N MET A 410 0.29 10.69 0.63
CA MET A 410 -0.18 9.52 -0.13
C MET A 410 -0.09 9.74 -1.65
N VAL A 411 -0.49 10.91 -2.14
CA VAL A 411 -0.40 11.26 -3.57
C VAL A 411 1.07 11.40 -3.99
N LYS A 412 1.92 12.03 -3.16
CA LYS A 412 3.35 12.16 -3.43
C LYS A 412 4.04 10.80 -3.53
N ASP A 413 3.79 9.89 -2.60
CA ASP A 413 4.35 8.54 -2.61
C ASP A 413 3.98 7.78 -3.89
N TRP A 414 2.72 7.92 -4.33
CA TRP A 414 2.29 7.32 -5.59
C TRP A 414 2.95 7.98 -6.81
N ILE A 415 3.06 9.32 -6.86
CA ILE A 415 3.77 10.04 -7.93
C ILE A 415 5.23 9.57 -8.02
N ASP A 416 5.94 9.52 -6.90
CA ASP A 416 7.34 9.08 -6.85
C ASP A 416 7.50 7.65 -7.35
N ALA A 417 6.56 6.79 -6.97
CA ALA A 417 6.58 5.38 -7.31
C ALA A 417 6.18 5.07 -8.75
N THR A 418 5.50 5.99 -9.47
CA THR A 418 4.95 5.77 -10.82
C THR A 418 5.54 6.67 -11.89
N HIS A 419 5.74 7.95 -11.59
CA HIS A 419 6.26 8.95 -12.52
C HIS A 419 7.72 9.31 -12.19
N GLY A 420 8.14 9.20 -10.93
CA GLY A 420 9.48 9.51 -10.45
C GLY A 420 9.52 10.66 -9.45
N ALA A 421 10.56 10.65 -8.62
CA ALA A 421 10.72 11.59 -7.51
C ALA A 421 11.14 12.99 -7.97
N SER A 422 11.87 13.07 -9.08
CA SER A 422 12.35 14.33 -9.66
C SER A 422 11.55 14.78 -10.89
N PRO A 423 11.50 16.09 -11.20
CA PRO A 423 10.88 16.58 -12.43
C PRO A 423 11.45 15.92 -13.69
N GLN A 424 12.75 15.63 -13.72
CA GLN A 424 13.45 15.01 -14.86
C GLN A 424 13.02 13.56 -15.10
N GLU A 425 12.71 12.82 -14.03
CA GLU A 425 12.17 11.47 -14.16
C GLU A 425 10.72 11.54 -14.67
N ARG A 426 9.91 12.47 -14.13
CA ARG A 426 8.52 12.65 -14.54
C ARG A 426 8.36 13.05 -15.99
N GLU A 427 9.29 13.83 -16.54
CA GLU A 427 9.29 14.21 -17.97
C GLU A 427 9.38 13.00 -18.92
N ARG A 428 9.94 11.88 -18.46
CA ARG A 428 10.08 10.64 -19.25
C ARG A 428 8.84 9.76 -19.23
N GLN A 429 7.85 10.11 -18.40
CA GLN A 429 6.65 9.31 -18.18
C GLN A 429 5.42 10.07 -18.68
N GLU A 430 4.42 9.33 -19.15
CA GLU A 430 3.12 9.92 -19.45
C GLU A 430 2.42 10.34 -18.15
N ASN A 431 1.83 11.53 -18.12
CA ASN A 431 1.14 12.02 -16.91
C ASN A 431 -0.20 11.28 -16.73
N ALA A 432 -0.23 10.37 -15.77
CA ALA A 432 -1.38 9.58 -15.39
C ALA A 432 -2.10 10.09 -14.13
N LEU A 433 -1.72 11.28 -13.63
CA LEU A 433 -2.41 11.98 -12.54
C LEU A 433 -3.39 12.99 -13.12
N PHE A 434 -4.67 12.88 -12.77
CA PHE A 434 -5.73 13.80 -13.18
C PHE A 434 -6.33 14.46 -11.94
N LEU A 435 -6.23 15.77 -11.84
CA LEU A 435 -6.88 16.52 -10.78
C LEU A 435 -8.31 16.87 -11.21
N ILE A 436 -9.30 16.33 -10.52
CA ILE A 436 -10.72 16.54 -10.83
C ILE A 436 -11.32 17.46 -9.78
N LEU A 437 -11.59 18.70 -10.15
CA LEU A 437 -12.25 19.67 -9.31
C LEU A 437 -13.77 19.47 -9.43
N THR A 438 -14.30 18.72 -8.47
CA THR A 438 -15.70 18.31 -8.41
C THR A 438 -16.62 19.41 -7.89
N LYS A 439 -17.94 19.26 -8.10
CA LYS A 439 -18.98 20.20 -7.67
C LYS A 439 -18.85 21.58 -8.31
N PHE A 440 -18.50 21.61 -9.60
CA PHE A 440 -18.35 22.86 -10.35
C PHE A 440 -19.62 23.73 -10.33
N ASP A 441 -20.81 23.10 -10.27
CA ASP A 441 -22.10 23.82 -10.11
C ASP A 441 -22.13 24.76 -8.90
N GLN A 442 -21.51 24.34 -7.78
CA GLN A 442 -21.52 25.10 -6.53
C GLN A 442 -20.71 26.40 -6.61
N GLU A 443 -19.84 26.54 -7.61
CA GLU A 443 -19.11 27.79 -7.85
C GLU A 443 -20.07 28.92 -8.28
N PHE A 444 -21.31 28.60 -8.68
CA PHE A 444 -22.30 29.57 -9.15
C PHE A 444 -23.44 29.83 -8.15
N GLU A 445 -23.45 29.13 -7.01
CA GLU A 445 -24.40 29.34 -5.91
C GLU A 445 -24.10 30.63 -5.15
N GLU A 446 -25.11 31.43 -4.86
CA GLU A 446 -24.98 32.65 -4.03
C GLU A 446 -25.32 32.34 -2.56
N LYS A 447 -24.42 32.70 -1.64
CA LYS A 447 -24.67 32.62 -0.19
C LYS A 447 -25.11 33.99 0.33
N ALA A 448 -26.23 34.04 1.05
CA ALA A 448 -26.74 35.26 1.66
C ALA A 448 -25.66 35.90 2.57
N GLY A 449 -25.34 37.19 2.32
CA GLY A 449 -24.39 37.97 3.13
C GLY A 449 -22.95 38.01 2.62
N GLN A 450 -22.58 37.30 1.56
CA GLN A 450 -21.32 37.55 0.84
C GLN A 450 -21.55 38.61 -0.23
N ALA A 451 -20.70 39.65 -0.26
CA ALA A 451 -20.71 40.62 -1.35
C ALA A 451 -20.53 39.89 -2.68
N ALA A 452 -21.24 40.34 -3.74
CA ALA A 452 -21.20 39.79 -5.09
C ALA A 452 -19.85 40.03 -5.83
N SER A 453 -18.74 40.06 -5.09
CA SER A 453 -17.39 40.10 -5.65
C SER A 453 -16.97 38.67 -6.02
N THR A 454 -16.85 38.43 -7.32
CA THR A 454 -16.20 37.24 -7.93
C THR A 454 -14.68 37.32 -7.90
N GLU A 455 -14.12 38.45 -7.44
CA GLU A 455 -12.70 38.77 -7.54
C GLU A 455 -11.87 37.78 -6.72
N GLY A 456 -10.98 37.04 -7.40
CA GLY A 456 -10.11 36.06 -6.77
C GLY A 456 -10.74 34.68 -6.47
N ARG A 457 -12.01 34.43 -6.82
CA ARG A 457 -12.68 33.12 -6.58
C ARG A 457 -11.87 31.94 -7.11
N TRP A 458 -11.42 32.01 -8.36
CA TRP A 458 -10.65 30.94 -9.01
C TRP A 458 -9.29 30.72 -8.34
N THR A 459 -8.63 31.81 -7.92
CA THR A 459 -7.38 31.75 -7.15
C THR A 459 -7.61 31.05 -5.81
N ILE A 460 -8.65 31.43 -5.06
CA ILE A 460 -9.01 30.80 -3.79
C ILE A 460 -9.28 29.30 -4.00
N ARG A 461 -10.07 28.95 -5.01
CA ARG A 461 -10.41 27.56 -5.34
C ARG A 461 -9.16 26.74 -5.66
N LEU A 462 -8.27 27.23 -6.50
CA LEU A 462 -7.03 26.53 -6.88
C LEU A 462 -6.01 26.46 -5.74
N ASN A 463 -5.91 27.49 -4.91
CA ASN A 463 -5.08 27.45 -3.71
C ASN A 463 -5.56 26.39 -2.73
N ALA A 464 -6.85 26.40 -2.37
CA ALA A 464 -7.43 25.44 -1.44
C ALA A 464 -7.39 23.98 -1.94
N SER A 465 -7.38 23.77 -3.26
CA SER A 465 -7.52 22.43 -3.88
C SER A 465 -6.22 21.84 -4.40
N LEU A 466 -5.23 22.68 -4.71
CA LEU A 466 -3.96 22.28 -5.32
C LEU A 466 -2.75 22.92 -4.65
N LEU A 467 -2.63 24.25 -4.68
CA LEU A 467 -1.36 24.94 -4.41
C LEU A 467 -0.99 25.05 -2.94
N ASP A 468 -1.96 25.27 -2.06
CA ASP A 468 -1.69 25.28 -0.62
C ASP A 468 -1.87 23.89 -0.03
N PHE A 469 -2.82 23.11 -0.55
CA PHE A 469 -3.10 21.80 -0.01
C PHE A 469 -2.00 20.78 -0.30
N PHE A 470 -1.60 20.63 -1.58
CA PHE A 470 -0.47 19.77 -1.95
C PHE A 470 0.85 20.53 -1.97
N GLY A 471 0.81 21.77 -2.48
CA GLY A 471 2.01 22.56 -2.74
C GLY A 471 2.71 23.11 -1.49
N LYS A 472 2.10 23.01 -0.30
CA LYS A 472 2.75 23.37 0.97
C LYS A 472 3.71 22.29 1.46
N ALA A 473 3.36 21.02 1.26
CA ALA A 473 4.17 19.87 1.69
C ALA A 473 5.12 19.38 0.59
N HIS A 474 4.75 19.54 -0.69
CA HIS A 474 5.48 18.96 -1.82
C HIS A 474 5.50 19.91 -3.02
N ASP A 475 6.60 19.93 -3.77
CA ASP A 475 6.81 20.90 -4.86
C ASP A 475 6.16 20.51 -6.21
N TRP A 476 5.64 19.28 -6.33
CA TRP A 476 5.13 18.75 -7.60
C TRP A 476 4.03 19.60 -8.27
N PRO A 477 3.14 20.34 -7.56
CA PRO A 477 2.16 21.19 -8.24
C PRO A 477 2.81 22.34 -9.02
N ARG A 478 3.89 22.92 -8.48
CA ARG A 478 4.61 24.06 -9.10
C ARG A 478 5.71 23.60 -10.05
N ASN A 479 6.24 22.39 -9.84
CA ASN A 479 7.39 21.84 -10.55
C ASN A 479 7.14 20.37 -10.92
N TRP A 480 6.23 20.16 -11.86
CA TRP A 480 5.87 18.82 -12.32
C TRP A 480 6.97 18.26 -13.22
N THR A 481 7.31 18.95 -14.30
CA THR A 481 8.49 18.68 -15.16
C THR A 481 9.40 19.90 -15.17
N PRO A 482 10.65 19.82 -15.68
CA PRO A 482 11.59 20.94 -15.61
C PRO A 482 10.99 22.23 -16.19
N GLY A 483 10.83 23.24 -15.32
CA GLY A 483 10.29 24.55 -15.69
C GLY A 483 8.79 24.59 -16.00
N LYS A 484 8.04 23.51 -15.72
CA LYS A 484 6.60 23.44 -16.00
C LYS A 484 5.79 23.00 -14.77
N PRO A 485 4.75 23.76 -14.37
CA PRO A 485 3.82 23.34 -13.33
C PRO A 485 2.95 22.16 -13.77
N PHE A 486 2.27 21.54 -12.81
CA PHE A 486 1.26 20.53 -13.09
C PHE A 486 0.03 21.16 -13.76
N ASP A 487 -0.36 20.69 -14.94
CA ASP A 487 -1.42 21.28 -15.77
C ASP A 487 -2.58 20.32 -16.12
N ASN A 488 -2.62 19.11 -15.55
CA ASN A 488 -3.62 18.09 -15.90
C ASN A 488 -4.85 18.17 -14.97
N THR A 489 -5.51 19.33 -14.97
CA THR A 489 -6.68 19.65 -14.13
C THR A 489 -7.96 19.73 -14.96
N TYR A 490 -9.08 19.26 -14.40
CA TYR A 490 -10.39 19.20 -15.04
C TYR A 490 -11.48 19.67 -14.08
N TRP A 491 -12.50 20.33 -14.62
CA TRP A 491 -13.75 20.59 -13.92
C TRP A 491 -14.70 19.41 -14.08
N LEU A 492 -15.44 19.09 -13.02
CA LEU A 492 -16.50 18.10 -13.06
C LEU A 492 -17.79 18.65 -12.46
N ARG A 493 -18.81 18.68 -13.30
CA ARG A 493 -20.18 19.11 -12.99
C ARG A 493 -21.07 17.87 -12.86
N ASN A 494 -22.09 17.89 -11.99
CA ASN A 494 -23.00 16.76 -11.84
C ASN A 494 -24.40 17.11 -12.38
N PRO A 495 -24.76 16.72 -13.62
CA PRO A 495 -26.07 16.98 -14.21
C PRO A 495 -27.24 16.34 -13.46
N ASN A 496 -27.00 15.34 -12.60
CA ASN A 496 -28.06 14.75 -11.77
C ASN A 496 -28.49 15.70 -10.63
N PHE A 497 -27.70 16.75 -10.34
CA PHE A 497 -28.09 17.80 -9.40
C PHE A 497 -28.71 18.97 -10.16
N VAL A 498 -30.01 19.16 -9.98
CA VAL A 498 -30.81 20.14 -10.72
C VAL A 498 -30.39 21.58 -10.34
N ALA A 499 -29.57 22.19 -11.18
CA ALA A 499 -29.06 23.55 -11.07
C ALA A 499 -29.97 24.58 -11.79
N LYS A 500 -31.24 24.68 -11.41
CA LYS A 500 -32.22 25.64 -12.00
C LYS A 500 -31.77 27.11 -11.93
N HIS A 501 -30.86 27.42 -11.01
CA HIS A 501 -30.29 28.76 -10.85
C HIS A 501 -29.32 29.16 -11.98
N ILE A 502 -28.85 28.21 -12.82
CA ILE A 502 -27.97 28.50 -13.97
C ILE A 502 -28.41 27.85 -15.29
N LEU A 503 -29.19 26.76 -15.24
CA LEU A 503 -29.64 26.02 -16.43
C LEU A 503 -31.16 25.98 -16.55
N ASP A 504 -31.64 25.92 -17.78
CA ASP A 504 -33.01 25.54 -18.14
C ASP A 504 -33.09 24.03 -18.44
N TYR A 505 -34.26 23.45 -18.21
CA TYR A 505 -34.50 22.01 -18.30
C TYR A 505 -35.69 21.73 -19.22
N GLY A 506 -35.57 20.67 -20.01
CA GLY A 506 -36.62 20.16 -20.88
C GLY A 506 -37.76 19.48 -20.10
N ALA A 507 -38.83 19.12 -20.82
CA ALA A 507 -39.99 18.42 -20.24
C ALA A 507 -39.64 17.00 -19.74
N ASP A 508 -38.59 16.40 -20.28
CA ASP A 508 -38.00 15.13 -19.89
C ASP A 508 -37.05 15.24 -18.67
N GLY A 509 -36.81 16.46 -18.17
CA GLY A 509 -35.91 16.73 -17.06
C GLY A 509 -34.43 16.82 -17.45
N GLY A 510 -34.10 16.70 -18.75
CA GLY A 510 -32.74 16.90 -19.26
C GLY A 510 -32.35 18.37 -19.33
N GLU A 511 -31.05 18.65 -19.34
CA GLU A 511 -30.55 20.02 -19.47
C GLU A 511 -30.74 20.54 -20.89
N ALA A 512 -31.39 21.69 -21.04
CA ALA A 512 -31.72 22.30 -22.34
C ALA A 512 -30.77 23.43 -22.74
N GLY A 513 -30.15 24.11 -21.78
CA GLY A 513 -29.22 25.19 -22.03
C GLY A 513 -28.95 26.06 -20.81
N ILE A 514 -28.00 26.98 -20.95
CA ILE A 514 -27.78 28.04 -19.96
C ILE A 514 -28.99 28.97 -19.95
N ARG A 515 -29.50 29.27 -18.76
CA ARG A 515 -30.62 30.19 -18.57
C ARG A 515 -30.27 31.56 -19.19
N PRO A 516 -31.13 32.14 -20.05
CA PRO A 516 -30.82 33.42 -20.71
C PRO A 516 -30.49 34.55 -19.75
N SER A 517 -31.13 34.61 -18.56
CA SER A 517 -30.84 35.62 -17.54
C SER A 517 -29.46 35.48 -16.91
N GLU A 518 -28.83 34.31 -16.99
CA GLU A 518 -27.53 34.00 -16.37
C GLU A 518 -26.38 34.00 -17.38
N ALA A 519 -26.68 34.09 -18.67
CA ALA A 519 -25.71 33.99 -19.76
C ALA A 519 -24.58 35.02 -19.62
N GLU A 520 -24.90 36.29 -19.32
CA GLU A 520 -23.90 37.35 -19.11
C GLU A 520 -23.04 37.09 -17.87
N ARG A 521 -23.62 36.57 -16.78
CA ARG A 521 -22.89 36.25 -15.56
C ARG A 521 -21.89 35.11 -15.80
N ILE A 522 -22.33 34.05 -16.47
CA ILE A 522 -21.47 32.91 -16.81
C ILE A 522 -20.37 33.31 -17.80
N ALA A 523 -20.67 34.16 -18.80
CA ALA A 523 -19.67 34.67 -19.73
C ALA A 523 -18.60 35.52 -19.02
N ARG A 524 -18.99 36.39 -18.08
CA ARG A 524 -18.04 37.14 -17.24
C ARG A 524 -17.18 36.19 -16.39
N ALA A 525 -17.80 35.21 -15.74
CA ALA A 525 -17.09 34.23 -14.93
C ALA A 525 -16.08 33.41 -15.77
N LYS A 526 -16.43 33.04 -17.02
CA LYS A 526 -15.51 32.42 -17.99
C LYS A 526 -14.33 33.36 -18.28
N SER A 527 -14.59 34.62 -18.61
CA SER A 527 -13.53 35.60 -18.88
C SER A 527 -12.57 35.77 -17.69
N GLU A 528 -13.10 35.86 -16.48
CA GLU A 528 -12.29 35.93 -15.26
C GLU A 528 -11.43 34.68 -15.09
N PHE A 529 -12.00 33.48 -15.28
CA PHE A 529 -11.27 32.22 -15.22
C PHE A 529 -10.14 32.14 -16.26
N LEU A 530 -10.41 32.54 -17.51
CA LEU A 530 -9.41 32.55 -18.58
C LEU A 530 -8.27 33.55 -18.33
N SER A 531 -8.58 34.68 -17.68
CA SER A 531 -7.58 35.69 -17.32
C SER A 531 -6.77 35.33 -16.07
N ASN A 532 -7.23 34.36 -15.27
CA ASN A 532 -6.62 33.99 -14.01
C ASN A 532 -5.28 33.26 -14.21
N GLU A 533 -4.22 33.75 -13.55
CA GLU A 533 -2.87 33.21 -13.69
C GLU A 533 -2.77 31.74 -13.25
N ALA A 534 -3.38 31.38 -12.11
CA ALA A 534 -3.35 30.01 -11.61
C ALA A 534 -4.12 29.06 -12.55
N ALA A 535 -5.26 29.50 -13.09
CA ALA A 535 -6.01 28.70 -14.06
C ALA A 535 -5.19 28.45 -15.34
N ARG A 536 -4.54 29.49 -15.89
CA ARG A 536 -3.67 29.37 -17.06
C ARG A 536 -2.44 28.49 -16.83
N ALA A 537 -1.94 28.45 -15.60
CA ALA A 537 -0.79 27.62 -15.23
C ALA A 537 -1.16 26.15 -15.00
N HIS A 538 -2.35 25.88 -14.46
CA HIS A 538 -2.72 24.55 -13.94
C HIS A 538 -3.80 23.81 -14.74
N PHE A 539 -4.35 24.43 -15.78
CA PHE A 539 -5.15 23.74 -16.81
C PHE A 539 -4.41 23.75 -18.14
N ARG A 540 -4.29 22.58 -18.77
CA ARG A 540 -3.69 22.44 -20.10
C ARG A 540 -4.42 23.28 -21.16
N ASP A 541 -5.74 23.33 -21.08
CA ASP A 541 -6.62 24.13 -21.92
C ASP A 541 -7.78 24.65 -21.05
N PRO A 542 -7.64 25.86 -20.46
CA PRO A 542 -8.66 26.41 -19.58
C PRO A 542 -10.01 26.61 -20.27
N GLU A 543 -10.01 27.07 -21.52
CA GLU A 543 -11.25 27.33 -22.26
C GLU A 543 -12.02 26.03 -22.50
N LYS A 544 -11.33 25.01 -23.02
CA LYS A 544 -11.96 23.71 -23.23
C LYS A 544 -12.45 23.08 -21.91
N ALA A 545 -11.67 23.21 -20.83
CA ALA A 545 -12.09 22.70 -19.52
C ALA A 545 -13.38 23.36 -19.01
N TRP A 546 -13.56 24.66 -19.27
CA TRP A 546 -14.79 25.37 -18.94
C TRP A 546 -15.97 24.91 -19.80
N ASP A 547 -15.77 24.87 -21.12
CA ASP A 547 -16.85 24.57 -22.06
C ASP A 547 -17.35 23.12 -21.91
N GLU A 548 -16.44 22.17 -21.68
CA GLU A 548 -16.81 20.78 -21.43
C GLU A 548 -17.50 20.60 -20.07
N ALA A 549 -17.16 21.39 -19.05
CA ALA A 549 -17.90 21.38 -17.79
C ALA A 549 -19.34 21.87 -17.95
N PHE A 550 -19.59 22.83 -18.85
CA PHE A 550 -20.94 23.30 -19.19
C PHE A 550 -21.65 22.46 -20.25
N ARG A 551 -21.00 21.41 -20.78
CA ARG A 551 -21.63 20.51 -21.74
C ARG A 551 -22.85 19.85 -21.10
N LEU A 552 -23.99 19.99 -21.76
CA LEU A 552 -25.29 19.55 -21.26
C LEU A 552 -25.34 18.03 -21.13
N ASN A 553 -25.88 17.55 -20.01
CA ASN A 553 -26.05 16.15 -19.64
C ASN A 553 -24.74 15.33 -19.53
N ASP A 554 -23.57 15.95 -19.76
CA ASP A 554 -22.24 15.34 -19.71
C ASP A 554 -21.42 15.84 -18.51
N GLY A 555 -21.32 17.17 -18.32
CA GLY A 555 -20.63 17.77 -17.18
C GLY A 555 -19.11 17.60 -17.17
N GLY A 556 -18.48 17.26 -18.30
CA GLY A 556 -17.03 17.15 -18.48
C GLY A 556 -16.51 15.71 -18.56
N ILE A 557 -17.39 14.72 -18.46
CA ILE A 557 -17.06 13.29 -18.47
C ILE A 557 -16.46 12.85 -19.80
N SER A 558 -17.05 13.27 -20.93
CA SER A 558 -16.53 12.91 -22.26
C SER A 558 -15.11 13.45 -22.49
N TYR A 559 -14.84 14.68 -22.04
CA TYR A 559 -13.51 15.27 -22.15
C TYR A 559 -12.48 14.56 -21.27
N LEU A 560 -12.86 14.22 -20.04
CA LEU A 560 -12.02 13.45 -19.14
C LEU A 560 -11.72 12.06 -19.71
N ALA A 561 -12.73 11.33 -20.20
CA ALA A 561 -12.57 10.00 -20.78
C ALA A 561 -11.65 10.03 -22.02
N ALA A 562 -11.80 11.03 -22.89
CA ALA A 562 -10.92 11.24 -24.04
C ALA A 562 -9.47 11.53 -23.62
N SER A 563 -9.27 12.28 -22.54
CA SER A 563 -7.93 12.61 -22.01
C SER A 563 -7.29 11.46 -21.24
N LEU A 564 -8.11 10.54 -20.70
CA LEU A 564 -7.70 9.34 -19.98
C LEU A 564 -7.32 8.19 -20.93
N ALA A 565 -7.95 8.10 -22.10
CA ALA A 565 -7.74 7.02 -23.05
C ALA A 565 -6.27 6.76 -23.46
N PRO A 566 -5.41 7.79 -23.69
CA PRO A 566 -4.01 7.56 -24.07
C PRO A 566 -3.19 6.85 -23.00
N VAL A 567 -3.42 7.17 -21.72
CA VAL A 567 -2.70 6.56 -20.59
C VAL A 567 -3.29 5.21 -20.17
N CYS A 568 -4.48 4.87 -20.67
CA CYS A 568 -5.07 3.53 -20.58
C CYS A 568 -4.45 2.61 -21.63
N ASN A 569 -3.13 2.40 -21.55
CA ASN A 569 -2.38 1.54 -22.45
C ASN A 569 -1.58 0.48 -21.66
N PRO A 570 -1.89 -0.82 -21.80
CA PRO A 570 -1.19 -1.90 -21.08
C PRO A 570 0.32 -1.94 -21.34
N ALA A 571 0.78 -1.41 -22.48
CA ALA A 571 2.20 -1.32 -22.79
C ALA A 571 2.97 -0.42 -21.80
N ILE A 572 2.33 0.62 -21.25
CA ILE A 572 2.94 1.50 -20.24
C ILE A 572 3.28 0.68 -18.99
N LYS A 573 2.31 -0.07 -18.47
CA LYS A 573 2.49 -0.95 -17.30
C LYS A 573 3.59 -1.98 -17.54
N ARG A 574 3.63 -2.61 -18.73
CA ARG A 574 4.67 -3.58 -19.10
C ARG A 574 6.07 -2.97 -19.08
N ARG A 575 6.26 -1.80 -19.72
CA ARG A 575 7.55 -1.08 -19.71
C ARG A 575 8.01 -0.74 -18.29
N GLN A 576 7.10 -0.26 -17.44
CA GLN A 576 7.40 0.05 -16.03
C GLN A 576 7.85 -1.19 -15.24
N ILE A 577 7.19 -2.34 -15.45
CA ILE A 577 7.59 -3.60 -14.82
C ILE A 577 8.97 -4.04 -15.31
N GLU A 578 9.22 -3.99 -16.63
CA GLU A 578 10.51 -4.35 -17.22
C GLU A 578 11.68 -3.49 -16.72
N GLU A 579 11.48 -2.18 -16.57
CA GLU A 579 12.49 -1.26 -16.02
C GLU A 579 12.81 -1.59 -14.56
N GLN A 580 11.80 -1.89 -13.75
CA GLN A 580 12.00 -2.30 -12.35
C GLN A 580 12.71 -3.66 -12.25
N LEU A 581 12.34 -4.63 -13.09
CA LEU A 581 13.04 -5.92 -13.18
C LEU A 581 14.51 -5.72 -13.59
N ARG A 582 14.80 -4.80 -14.52
CA ARG A 582 16.17 -4.45 -14.91
C ARG A 582 16.95 -3.87 -13.74
N SER A 583 16.34 -2.97 -12.98
CA SER A 583 16.95 -2.38 -11.77
C SER A 583 17.23 -3.42 -10.69
N LEU A 584 16.26 -4.31 -10.40
CA LEU A 584 16.43 -5.41 -9.45
C LEU A 584 17.57 -6.34 -9.86
N ARG A 585 17.57 -6.77 -11.14
CA ARG A 585 18.63 -7.65 -11.67
C ARG A 585 20.00 -7.00 -11.64
N HIS A 586 20.08 -5.69 -11.89
CA HIS A 586 21.33 -4.95 -11.77
C HIS A 586 21.82 -4.92 -10.33
N ALA A 587 20.95 -4.62 -9.35
CA ALA A 587 21.30 -4.64 -7.94
C ALA A 587 21.76 -6.03 -7.46
N MET A 588 21.06 -7.10 -7.88
CA MET A 588 21.48 -8.48 -7.62
C MET A 588 22.88 -8.77 -8.19
N SER A 589 23.12 -8.38 -9.44
CA SER A 589 24.41 -8.59 -10.11
C SER A 589 25.53 -7.81 -9.43
N GLU A 590 25.29 -6.59 -8.97
CA GLU A 590 26.28 -5.78 -8.26
C GLU A 590 26.68 -6.44 -6.93
N ARG A 591 25.68 -6.90 -6.15
CA ARG A 591 25.90 -7.61 -4.89
C ARG A 591 26.69 -8.92 -5.05
N LEU A 592 26.44 -9.66 -6.14
CA LEU A 592 27.08 -10.95 -6.42
C LEU A 592 28.42 -10.81 -7.16
N GLY A 593 28.68 -9.70 -7.85
CA GLY A 593 29.84 -9.55 -8.74
C GLY A 593 31.18 -9.76 -8.04
N ARG A 594 31.26 -9.45 -6.74
CA ARG A 594 32.46 -9.70 -5.91
C ARG A 594 32.78 -11.19 -5.71
N TYR A 595 31.79 -12.07 -5.82
CA TYR A 595 31.93 -13.52 -5.65
C TYR A 595 32.06 -14.27 -6.99
N HIS A 596 31.83 -13.58 -8.11
CA HIS A 596 32.00 -14.17 -9.45
C HIS A 596 33.48 -14.45 -9.73
N VAL A 597 33.77 -15.68 -10.16
CA VAL A 597 35.08 -16.12 -10.64
C VAL A 597 34.89 -16.51 -12.10
N SER A 598 35.58 -15.82 -13.01
CA SER A 598 35.50 -16.10 -14.44
C SER A 598 36.11 -17.47 -14.75
N GLY A 599 35.59 -18.13 -15.79
CA GLY A 599 36.23 -19.31 -16.38
C GLY A 599 37.52 -18.96 -17.13
N ASP A 600 37.73 -17.68 -17.46
CA ASP A 600 38.96 -17.16 -18.06
C ASP A 600 40.01 -16.86 -16.99
N LEU A 601 41.06 -17.67 -16.96
CA LEU A 601 42.17 -17.52 -16.01
C LEU A 601 42.93 -16.21 -16.18
N ALA A 602 43.04 -15.68 -17.41
CA ALA A 602 43.74 -14.44 -17.68
C ALA A 602 42.96 -13.25 -17.11
N GLU A 603 41.63 -13.25 -17.28
CA GLU A 603 40.73 -12.25 -16.69
C GLU A 603 40.82 -12.26 -15.16
N GLU A 604 40.76 -13.44 -14.53
CA GLU A 604 40.84 -13.58 -13.08
C GLU A 604 42.22 -13.15 -12.52
N LEU A 605 43.30 -13.47 -13.24
CA LEU A 605 44.65 -13.03 -12.87
C LEU A 605 44.76 -11.50 -12.92
N GLU A 606 44.27 -10.86 -13.98
CA GLU A 606 44.28 -9.40 -14.10
C GLU A 606 43.38 -8.72 -13.06
N LYS A 607 42.22 -9.30 -12.76
CA LYS A 607 41.34 -8.85 -11.66
C LYS A 607 42.07 -8.86 -10.32
N ARG A 608 42.77 -9.95 -9.97
CA ARG A 608 43.56 -10.05 -8.73
C ARG A 608 44.74 -9.09 -8.71
N ARG A 609 45.46 -8.93 -9.83
CA ARG A 609 46.55 -7.95 -9.97
C ARG A 609 46.03 -6.51 -9.81
N ALA A 610 44.85 -6.19 -10.36
CA ALA A 610 44.23 -4.89 -10.20
C ALA A 610 43.85 -4.61 -8.74
N ALA A 611 43.24 -5.59 -8.05
CA ALA A 611 42.92 -5.48 -6.63
C ALA A 611 44.18 -5.30 -5.75
N ALA A 612 45.24 -6.07 -6.00
CA ALA A 612 46.52 -5.93 -5.32
C ALA A 612 47.15 -4.55 -5.54
N ARG A 613 47.15 -4.05 -6.79
CA ARG A 613 47.61 -2.70 -7.12
C ARG A 613 46.79 -1.61 -6.40
N ALA A 614 45.47 -1.75 -6.35
CA ALA A 614 44.60 -0.79 -5.69
C ALA A 614 44.81 -0.78 -4.16
N CYS A 615 44.90 -1.96 -3.54
CA CYS A 615 45.21 -2.10 -2.12
C CYS A 615 46.58 -1.51 -1.80
N GLY A 616 47.61 -1.87 -2.58
CA GLY A 616 48.96 -1.34 -2.43
C GLY A 616 49.00 0.18 -2.50
N ARG A 617 48.33 0.80 -3.49
CA ARG A 617 48.23 2.28 -3.59
C ARG A 617 47.58 2.91 -2.36
N ARG A 618 46.50 2.32 -1.84
CA ARG A 618 45.81 2.82 -0.64
C ARG A 618 46.65 2.66 0.62
N LEU A 619 47.41 1.57 0.75
CA LEU A 619 48.33 1.36 1.86
C LEU A 619 49.50 2.35 1.82
N VAL A 620 50.07 2.59 0.64
CA VAL A 620 51.12 3.61 0.44
C VAL A 620 50.59 5.00 0.77
N ALA A 621 49.40 5.36 0.30
CA ALA A 621 48.76 6.63 0.65
C ALA A 621 48.47 6.75 2.15
N CYS A 622 47.95 5.69 2.79
CA CYS A 622 47.73 5.64 4.24
C CYS A 622 49.03 5.84 5.03
N ALA A 623 50.14 5.26 4.56
CA ALA A 623 51.46 5.42 5.17
C ALA A 623 51.99 6.86 4.96
N GLY A 624 51.88 7.40 3.74
CA GLY A 624 52.26 8.78 3.43
C GLY A 624 51.47 9.82 4.24
N ASP A 625 50.17 9.57 4.44
CA ASP A 625 49.27 10.39 5.27
C ASP A 625 49.46 10.19 6.78
N GLN A 626 50.38 9.32 7.21
CA GLN A 626 50.58 8.92 8.62
C GLN A 626 49.31 8.39 9.33
N LYS A 627 48.40 7.76 8.59
CA LYS A 627 47.10 7.24 9.09
C LYS A 627 47.16 5.77 9.54
N PHE A 628 48.35 5.21 9.77
CA PHE A 628 48.51 3.79 10.11
C PHE A 628 47.68 3.36 11.35
N GLY A 629 47.55 4.22 12.35
CA GLY A 629 46.73 3.94 13.54
C GLY A 629 45.23 3.75 13.21
N LEU A 630 44.69 4.47 12.22
CA LEU A 630 43.30 4.30 11.78
C LEU A 630 43.11 2.97 11.04
N LEU A 631 44.09 2.59 10.22
CA LEU A 631 44.10 1.27 9.56
C LEU A 631 44.14 0.16 10.61
N LEU A 632 45.04 0.26 11.59
CA LEU A 632 45.15 -0.73 12.67
C LEU A 632 43.85 -0.81 13.47
N ARG A 633 43.20 0.32 13.78
CA ARG A 633 41.88 0.34 14.43
C ARG A 633 40.81 -0.36 13.59
N ALA A 634 40.80 -0.17 12.28
CA ALA A 634 39.84 -0.82 11.38
C ALA A 634 40.06 -2.34 11.25
N LEU A 635 41.27 -2.82 11.54
CA LEU A 635 41.62 -4.25 11.57
C LEU A 635 41.34 -4.91 12.92
N HIS A 636 41.09 -4.13 13.97
CA HIS A 636 40.68 -4.68 15.27
C HIS A 636 39.20 -5.07 15.28
N ILE A 637 38.86 -6.01 16.17
CA ILE A 637 37.47 -6.37 16.46
C ILE A 637 36.77 -5.16 17.10
N ARG A 638 35.56 -4.85 16.61
CA ARG A 638 34.75 -3.76 17.14
C ARG A 638 34.17 -4.12 18.52
N PRO A 639 34.13 -3.19 19.49
CA PRO A 639 33.57 -3.45 20.82
C PRO A 639 32.13 -3.97 20.78
N GLU A 640 31.30 -3.50 19.84
CA GLU A 640 29.91 -3.91 19.72
C GLU A 640 29.80 -5.39 19.31
N ALA A 641 30.69 -5.85 18.43
CA ALA A 641 30.75 -7.26 18.04
C ALA A 641 31.19 -8.16 19.22
N LEU A 642 32.04 -7.65 20.12
CA LEU A 642 32.42 -8.34 21.35
C LEU A 642 31.25 -8.39 22.35
N ILE A 643 30.49 -7.31 22.48
CA ILE A 643 29.29 -7.25 23.32
C ILE A 643 28.23 -8.24 22.82
N ASP A 644 27.97 -8.27 21.51
CA ASP A 644 27.05 -9.23 20.90
C ASP A 644 27.49 -10.68 21.12
N LEU A 645 28.79 -10.94 21.01
CA LEU A 645 29.36 -12.26 21.26
C LEU A 645 29.20 -12.65 22.73
N TYR A 646 29.48 -11.71 23.64
CA TYR A 646 29.33 -11.90 25.08
C TYR A 646 27.90 -12.29 25.45
N TYR A 647 26.91 -11.50 25.02
CA TYR A 647 25.50 -11.82 25.31
C TYR A 647 25.02 -13.09 24.62
N ARG A 648 25.52 -13.44 23.42
CA ARG A 648 25.23 -14.73 22.78
C ARG A 648 25.78 -15.92 23.56
N VAL A 649 26.96 -15.78 24.16
CA VAL A 649 27.56 -16.83 24.99
C VAL A 649 26.85 -16.93 26.34
N GLU A 650 26.50 -15.80 26.95
CA GLU A 650 25.79 -15.74 28.23
C GLU A 650 24.35 -16.29 28.11
N SER A 651 23.66 -16.01 27.01
CA SER A 651 22.32 -16.57 26.72
C SER A 651 22.31 -18.04 26.30
N ASN A 652 23.46 -18.57 25.84
CA ASN A 652 23.63 -20.00 25.53
C ASN A 652 24.38 -20.76 26.64
N ALA A 653 24.72 -20.11 27.75
CA ALA A 653 25.29 -20.81 28.89
C ALA A 653 24.19 -21.74 29.45
N PRO A 654 24.41 -23.07 29.50
CA PRO A 654 23.48 -23.94 30.21
C PRO A 654 23.38 -23.42 31.64
N ALA A 655 22.16 -23.25 32.15
CA ALA A 655 21.94 -22.94 33.55
C ALA A 655 22.78 -23.93 34.37
N GLU A 656 23.78 -23.44 35.10
CA GLU A 656 24.51 -24.26 36.06
C GLU A 656 23.44 -24.88 36.97
N ALA A 657 23.24 -26.18 36.82
CA ALA A 657 22.37 -26.92 37.71
C ALA A 657 22.94 -26.74 39.12
N ASP A 658 22.14 -26.15 40.01
CA ASP A 658 22.40 -26.13 41.44
C ASP A 658 22.68 -27.56 41.92
N ALA A 659 23.95 -27.93 41.99
CA ALA A 659 24.38 -29.13 42.67
C ALA A 659 24.34 -28.84 44.18
N PRO A 660 23.64 -29.66 44.99
CA PRO A 660 23.47 -29.37 46.40
C PRO A 660 24.82 -29.41 47.11
N ALA A 661 25.08 -28.38 47.91
CA ALA A 661 26.26 -28.27 48.75
C ALA A 661 26.36 -29.45 49.72
N GLY A 662 27.38 -30.31 49.55
CA GLY A 662 27.78 -31.24 50.60
C GLY A 662 28.55 -32.47 50.15
N ALA A 663 29.88 -32.36 50.01
CA ALA A 663 30.81 -33.41 50.40
C ALA A 663 32.25 -32.85 50.44
N LYS A 664 32.79 -32.77 51.65
CA LYS A 664 34.22 -32.55 51.88
C LYS A 664 35.02 -33.74 51.34
N SER A 665 36.10 -33.47 50.63
CA SER A 665 37.26 -34.37 50.58
C SER A 665 38.55 -33.56 50.40
N ALA A 666 39.53 -33.90 51.23
CA ALA A 666 40.76 -33.17 51.48
C ALA A 666 41.90 -33.57 50.51
N ASN A 667 43.03 -32.85 50.64
CA ASN A 667 44.32 -32.89 49.93
C ASN A 667 44.38 -32.02 48.67
N GLY A 668 45.35 -31.12 48.48
CA GLY A 668 46.52 -30.76 49.27
C GLY A 668 47.36 -29.77 48.45
N GLY A 669 48.14 -28.91 49.12
CA GLY A 669 49.20 -28.13 48.48
C GLY A 669 48.90 -26.66 48.18
N ARG A 670 49.11 -25.80 49.18
CA ARG A 670 49.69 -24.45 49.01
C ARG A 670 51.22 -24.59 48.74
N PRO A 671 52.03 -23.53 48.43
CA PRO A 671 51.75 -22.08 48.49
C PRO A 671 52.39 -21.18 47.38
N TRP A 672 52.05 -19.88 47.47
CA TRP A 672 52.93 -18.69 47.25
C TRP A 672 53.33 -18.30 45.82
N ALA A 673 53.52 -17.03 45.44
CA ALA A 673 53.55 -15.71 46.09
C ALA A 673 53.20 -14.67 44.99
N GLY A 674 52.54 -13.53 45.20
CA GLY A 674 52.88 -12.46 46.13
C GLY A 674 53.80 -11.43 45.44
N GLY A 675 53.24 -10.28 45.01
CA GLY A 675 53.98 -9.01 45.12
C GLY A 675 54.03 -8.04 43.93
N ARG A 676 53.24 -6.97 44.06
CA ARG A 676 53.57 -5.54 43.85
C ARG A 676 53.72 -4.96 42.43
N MET A 677 52.74 -4.11 42.11
CA MET A 677 52.85 -2.69 41.69
C MET A 677 54.19 -2.19 41.10
N ARG A 678 54.08 -1.48 39.97
CA ARG A 678 54.39 -0.03 39.93
C ARG A 678 53.78 0.65 38.71
N SER A 679 53.12 1.76 39.01
CA SER A 679 52.74 2.86 38.12
C SER A 679 53.95 3.51 37.44
N ARG A 680 53.82 3.85 36.16
CA ARG A 680 54.03 5.20 35.62
C ARG A 680 53.06 5.43 34.48
#